data_AF-A0A146FDK4-F1
#
_entry.id   AF-A0A146FDK4-F1
#
_cell.length_a   1.000
_cell.length_b   1.000
_cell.length_c   1.000
_cell.angle_alpha   90.00
_cell.angle_beta   90.00
_cell.angle_gamma   90.00
#
_symmetry.space_group_name_H-M   'P 1'
#
loop_
_entity.id
_entity.type
_entity.pdbx_description
1 polymer ?
#
loop_
_entity_poly.entity_id
_entity_poly.type
_entity_poly.pdbx_seq_one_letter_code
_entity_poly.pdbx_strand_id
1 'polypeptide(L)'
;MVYGGKPSTGCQNCRKRRIKCDETRPHCRACVRTGRTCPGYPHPFDVMLRDQVAFHRKKRDTSSRVSSPKMRVESIRSSPAPVSSNDALISTNSSADLPQTGPLLRTAQEEVPRALVLPTDDTVTAMFFNSYIYSPRDPLILRGFMDILPDVFCYTQPGSHLHVGTLAVSYFSVAAWTGNRSFLQTAQQLFVKAIAKTREALQGDITHTVDDILMTILLLSTYEEFCAIKENRHPRRTHLRGAVALVNSKRPEQRSSIISLILENAVQVQLIKSSKGLAYPTMQTPNQWPLSPAAPQSASSQLLMITSELVGLRQAWDRFNEEGTNQVQDIQDILARAYNLDANLEAWKYALPEHWKPLPAVRVPQSVREAGMYKNRCDCYTDLWMAGTWNFYRDSRIVVQNIILRCLQILPDGVMLEQIQETINLIETLALDICATVPYILGSQTMSVHFSPQKIEYPEADGRRATAPHYPTAALVGGWMVSSHLSNLELLCLSEEMNTWIRAQKERVLQIYTYGGEPQRPPHHTTTTTTTKMLFSSLFSSSSSSSTTTPQETPSSTPTTSEPPTTTMTRSPSDEFNPPLPALWTPKTNLKLLLGGLAFFTFSIYSTRRAMNRKFLASIPPYYTSSVYHKPNVSGGAEAFEALHLATMNVLSFGMMGAGGLLYALDINGVEDMRRFVRKGMVEGDGALMRGEDKELEREVEGWVEKVLGEKFGKELQREKERSAAAAAAAAAGAEKKE
;
A
#
# COMPACT_ATOMS: atom_id res chain seq x y z
N MET A 1 34.16 -25.36 22.44
CA MET A 1 33.20 -24.38 23.00
C MET A 1 32.42 -25.05 24.12
N VAL A 2 31.95 -24.31 25.13
CA VAL A 2 31.14 -24.87 26.22
C VAL A 2 29.73 -25.19 25.71
N TYR A 3 29.22 -26.38 26.01
CA TYR A 3 27.93 -26.87 25.52
C TYR A 3 26.76 -26.07 26.15
N GLY A 4 26.14 -25.19 25.36
CA GLY A 4 24.94 -24.46 25.74
C GLY A 4 23.74 -25.41 25.85
N GLY A 5 23.52 -25.98 27.03
CA GLY A 5 22.46 -26.96 27.27
C GLY A 5 21.05 -26.46 26.94
N LYS A 6 20.12 -27.41 26.76
CA LYS A 6 18.73 -27.19 26.33
C LYS A 6 18.09 -25.95 27.01
N PRO A 7 17.46 -25.02 26.25
CA PRO A 7 16.82 -23.85 26.83
C PRO A 7 15.82 -24.20 27.94
N SER A 8 15.95 -23.55 29.10
CA SER A 8 15.10 -23.84 30.27
C SER A 8 13.61 -23.67 29.96
N THR A 9 12.85 -24.76 30.11
CA THR A 9 11.39 -24.86 29.94
C THR A 9 10.57 -24.13 31.02
N GLY A 10 11.17 -23.89 32.20
CA GLY A 10 10.52 -23.21 33.31
C GLY A 10 9.94 -21.82 33.02
N CYS A 11 8.96 -21.40 33.83
CA CYS A 11 8.25 -20.13 33.66
C CYS A 11 9.18 -18.91 33.71
N GLN A 12 8.75 -17.80 33.09
CA GLN A 12 9.60 -16.60 32.95
C GLN A 12 10.09 -16.05 34.29
N ASN A 13 9.28 -16.13 35.36
CA ASN A 13 9.66 -15.69 36.70
C ASN A 13 10.69 -16.61 37.38
N CYS A 14 10.61 -17.93 37.22
CA CYS A 14 11.64 -18.86 37.70
C CYS A 14 12.97 -18.65 36.95
N ARG A 15 12.92 -18.48 35.62
CA ARG A 15 14.10 -18.18 34.79
C ARG A 15 14.77 -16.86 35.18
N LYS A 16 14.00 -15.77 35.33
CA LYS A 16 14.51 -14.47 35.82
C LYS A 16 15.17 -14.59 37.20
N ARG A 17 14.58 -15.38 38.11
CA ARG A 17 15.11 -15.62 39.46
C ARG A 17 16.23 -16.68 39.54
N ARG A 18 16.58 -17.32 38.42
CA ARG A 18 17.54 -18.45 38.35
C ARG A 18 17.24 -19.60 39.32
N ILE A 19 15.95 -19.87 39.59
CA ILE A 19 15.50 -20.99 40.44
C ILE A 19 14.91 -22.11 39.58
N LYS A 20 15.03 -23.36 40.06
CA LYS A 20 14.37 -24.51 39.42
C LYS A 20 12.85 -24.28 39.39
N CYS A 21 12.25 -24.50 38.23
CA CYS A 21 10.80 -24.49 38.06
C CYS A 21 10.27 -25.91 38.24
N ASP A 22 9.07 -26.03 38.81
CA ASP A 22 8.35 -27.29 39.00
C ASP A 22 7.35 -27.60 37.87
N GLU A 23 7.22 -26.70 36.89
CA GLU A 23 6.53 -26.86 35.59
C GLU A 23 5.03 -27.24 35.64
N THR A 24 4.40 -27.20 36.82
CA THR A 24 2.95 -27.40 36.98
C THR A 24 2.14 -26.35 36.24
N ARG A 25 1.09 -26.77 35.52
CA ARG A 25 0.17 -25.88 34.80
C ARG A 25 -1.13 -25.69 35.61
N PRO A 26 -1.80 -24.52 35.53
CA PRO A 26 -1.44 -23.32 34.76
C PRO A 26 -0.32 -22.48 35.41
N HIS A 27 0.02 -22.70 36.68
CA HIS A 27 1.00 -21.90 37.42
C HIS A 27 1.97 -22.79 38.19
N CYS A 28 3.27 -22.45 38.19
CA CYS A 28 4.28 -23.17 38.98
C CYS A 28 4.11 -22.90 40.49
N ARG A 29 4.21 -23.95 41.32
CA ARG A 29 4.18 -23.86 42.78
C ARG A 29 5.28 -22.94 43.31
N ALA A 30 6.44 -22.87 42.65
CA ALA A 30 7.54 -21.96 43.00
C ALA A 30 7.20 -20.46 42.89
N CYS A 31 6.21 -20.07 42.07
CA CYS A 31 5.68 -18.70 42.05
C CYS A 31 4.56 -18.53 43.08
N VAL A 32 3.56 -19.44 43.07
CA VAL A 32 2.38 -19.42 43.96
C VAL A 32 2.80 -19.36 45.44
N ARG A 33 3.69 -20.27 45.88
CA ARG A 33 4.22 -20.30 47.27
C ARG A 33 4.97 -19.02 47.68
N THR A 34 5.34 -18.16 46.73
CA THR A 34 6.03 -16.90 47.00
C THR A 34 5.18 -15.66 46.72
N GLY A 35 3.85 -15.81 46.66
CA GLY A 35 2.89 -14.72 46.47
C GLY A 35 3.01 -14.00 45.12
N ARG A 36 3.55 -14.66 44.09
CA ARG A 36 3.80 -14.05 42.77
C ARG A 36 2.92 -14.69 41.71
N THR A 37 2.23 -13.86 40.93
CA THR A 37 1.54 -14.25 39.69
C THR A 37 2.52 -14.97 38.77
N CYS A 38 2.15 -16.15 38.28
CA CYS A 38 2.98 -16.94 37.37
C CYS A 38 2.60 -16.59 35.91
N PRO A 39 3.51 -16.02 35.11
CA PRO A 39 3.21 -15.53 33.75
C PRO A 39 3.11 -16.67 32.70
N GLY A 40 2.77 -17.88 33.12
CA GLY A 40 2.78 -19.07 32.28
C GLY A 40 4.18 -19.52 31.83
N TYR A 41 4.19 -20.40 30.84
CA TYR A 41 5.37 -21.01 30.24
C TYR A 41 5.55 -20.51 28.80
N PRO A 42 6.78 -20.38 28.29
CA PRO A 42 7.01 -20.08 26.87
C PRO A 42 6.33 -21.12 25.98
N HIS A 43 5.78 -20.71 24.85
CA HIS A 43 5.30 -21.66 23.85
C HIS A 43 6.51 -22.31 23.15
N PRO A 44 6.46 -23.59 22.72
CA PRO A 44 7.56 -24.22 22.00
C PRO A 44 8.08 -23.39 20.81
N PHE A 45 7.19 -22.69 20.11
CA PHE A 45 7.53 -21.84 18.96
C PHE A 45 8.26 -20.52 19.34
N ASP A 46 8.09 -19.99 20.57
CA ASP A 46 8.87 -18.83 21.07
C ASP A 46 10.37 -19.13 21.15
N VAL A 47 10.73 -20.42 21.23
CA VAL A 47 12.11 -20.91 21.32
C VAL A 47 12.72 -21.08 19.92
N MET A 48 11.90 -21.24 18.87
CA MET A 48 12.35 -21.49 17.50
C MET A 48 12.59 -20.20 16.70
N LEU A 49 11.81 -19.15 16.93
CA LEU A 49 11.84 -17.89 16.16
C LEU A 49 12.71 -16.78 16.78
N ARG A 50 13.71 -17.13 17.60
CA ARG A 50 14.54 -16.19 18.35
C ARG A 50 16.04 -16.34 18.08
N ASP A 51 16.53 -15.73 17.00
CA ASP A 51 17.90 -15.18 16.97
C ASP A 51 18.19 -14.24 15.76
N GLN A 52 17.74 -12.97 15.83
CA GLN A 52 18.31 -11.88 14.99
C GLN A 52 18.37 -10.48 15.66
N VAL A 53 17.90 -10.29 16.90
CA VAL A 53 17.82 -8.93 17.53
C VAL A 53 18.42 -8.83 18.94
N ALA A 54 19.13 -9.85 19.43
CA ALA A 54 19.63 -9.89 20.81
C ALA A 54 20.79 -8.91 21.13
N PHE A 55 21.53 -8.41 20.13
CA PHE A 55 22.85 -7.76 20.34
C PHE A 55 22.99 -6.29 19.89
N HIS A 56 21.90 -5.55 19.64
CA HIS A 56 21.97 -4.10 19.34
C HIS A 56 21.11 -3.22 20.27
N ARG A 57 21.37 -3.25 21.59
CA ARG A 57 20.83 -2.22 22.52
C ARG A 57 21.73 -1.91 23.72
N LYS A 58 22.86 -1.22 23.52
CA LYS A 58 23.58 -0.54 24.64
C LYS A 58 24.52 0.62 24.25
N LYS A 59 24.01 1.73 23.69
CA LYS A 59 24.75 3.02 23.74
C LYS A 59 23.91 4.31 23.58
N ARG A 60 23.11 4.64 24.59
CA ARG A 60 22.86 6.02 25.09
C ARG A 60 21.96 5.93 26.33
N ASP A 61 22.51 6.38 27.46
CA ASP A 61 21.92 7.36 28.37
C ASP A 61 22.78 7.39 29.64
N THR A 62 23.60 8.45 29.74
CA THR A 62 24.51 8.71 30.86
C THR A 62 24.37 10.18 31.25
N SER A 63 23.51 10.46 32.22
CA SER A 63 23.48 11.75 32.90
C SER A 63 22.95 11.63 34.33
N SER A 64 23.30 12.61 35.15
CA SER A 64 22.86 12.90 36.52
C SER A 64 23.03 11.83 37.63
N ARG A 65 24.02 12.10 38.50
CA ARG A 65 23.92 12.21 39.98
C ARG A 65 23.59 10.92 40.80
N VAL A 66 24.17 10.66 41.99
CA VAL A 66 25.18 11.40 42.79
C VAL A 66 25.98 10.47 43.74
N SER A 67 27.08 11.01 44.29
CA SER A 67 27.90 10.67 45.48
C SER A 67 27.28 9.76 46.59
N SER A 68 28.01 9.00 47.43
CA SER A 68 29.46 8.68 47.53
C SER A 68 29.73 7.47 48.50
N PRO A 69 30.74 7.38 49.42
CA PRO A 69 31.70 6.26 49.36
C PRO A 69 31.86 5.41 50.66
N LYS A 70 32.67 4.33 50.58
CA LYS A 70 33.40 3.74 51.73
C LYS A 70 34.65 2.96 51.27
N MET A 71 35.61 2.74 52.18
CA MET A 71 37.01 2.36 51.88
C MET A 71 37.43 0.95 52.35
N ARG A 72 38.47 0.41 51.70
CA ARG A 72 39.67 -0.35 52.21
C ARG A 72 39.48 -1.36 53.37
N VAL A 73 39.91 -2.63 53.27
CA VAL A 73 41.24 -3.20 53.68
C VAL A 73 41.20 -4.75 53.52
N GLU A 74 42.28 -5.56 53.42
CA GLU A 74 43.55 -5.51 52.66
C GLU A 74 44.32 -6.87 52.83
N SER A 75 45.00 -7.42 51.80
CA SER A 75 45.84 -8.66 51.87
C SER A 75 45.05 -9.98 52.16
N ILE A 76 45.54 -11.24 51.98
CA ILE A 76 46.89 -11.85 51.82
C ILE A 76 46.95 -12.83 50.61
N ARG A 77 48.18 -13.17 50.18
CA ARG A 77 48.66 -14.23 49.25
C ARG A 77 47.95 -15.62 49.38
N SER A 78 47.99 -16.53 48.39
CA SER A 78 49.19 -16.98 47.65
C SER A 78 48.95 -17.56 46.24
N SER A 79 49.99 -17.46 45.40
CA SER A 79 50.26 -18.32 44.23
C SER A 79 51.24 -19.45 44.64
N PRO A 80 51.48 -20.49 43.82
CA PRO A 80 52.37 -20.34 42.65
C PRO A 80 51.94 -21.07 41.36
N ALA A 81 52.63 -20.70 40.29
CA ALA A 81 52.84 -21.45 39.03
C ALA A 81 54.37 -21.36 38.75
N PRO A 82 54.94 -21.79 37.59
CA PRO A 82 54.40 -22.57 36.46
C PRO A 82 55.31 -23.78 36.08
N VAL A 83 55.01 -24.48 34.98
CA VAL A 83 56.05 -24.93 34.01
C VAL A 83 55.44 -24.96 32.60
N SER A 84 56.24 -24.65 31.57
CA SER A 84 55.99 -25.02 30.16
C SER A 84 57.34 -25.18 29.45
N SER A 85 57.58 -26.29 28.75
CA SER A 85 58.79 -26.52 27.93
C SER A 85 58.55 -27.64 26.90
N ASN A 86 58.27 -27.21 25.67
CA ASN A 86 59.03 -27.46 24.44
C ASN A 86 59.61 -28.85 24.04
N ASP A 87 59.56 -29.08 22.72
CA ASP A 87 60.55 -29.72 21.83
C ASP A 87 60.77 -31.25 21.86
N ALA A 88 61.09 -31.95 20.74
CA ALA A 88 61.04 -31.64 19.29
C ALA A 88 61.32 -32.92 18.43
N LEU A 89 61.54 -32.73 17.11
CA LEU A 89 62.12 -33.67 16.10
C LEU A 89 61.16 -34.77 15.56
N ILE A 90 61.27 -35.37 14.36
CA ILE A 90 62.30 -35.48 13.27
C ILE A 90 61.53 -35.34 11.92
N SER A 91 61.82 -34.42 10.97
CA SER A 91 62.79 -34.46 9.83
C SER A 91 62.59 -35.57 8.76
N THR A 92 62.84 -35.43 7.44
CA THR A 92 62.95 -34.30 6.45
C THR A 92 63.08 -34.86 4.99
N ASN A 93 62.98 -33.97 3.97
CA ASN A 93 63.66 -33.98 2.62
C ASN A 93 62.83 -34.18 1.32
N SER A 94 62.87 -33.13 0.47
CA SER A 94 63.05 -33.08 -1.01
C SER A 94 62.01 -33.74 -1.96
N SER A 95 61.77 -33.27 -3.21
CA SER A 95 62.60 -32.41 -4.10
C SER A 95 61.77 -31.54 -5.10
N ALA A 96 62.36 -30.39 -5.46
CA ALA A 96 62.42 -29.74 -6.80
C ALA A 96 61.17 -29.27 -7.63
N ASP A 97 61.33 -28.04 -8.15
CA ASP A 97 60.93 -27.48 -9.46
C ASP A 97 59.48 -27.04 -9.82
N LEU A 98 59.46 -26.12 -10.79
CA LEU A 98 58.39 -25.22 -11.26
C LEU A 98 58.32 -25.31 -12.81
N PRO A 99 57.16 -25.06 -13.46
CA PRO A 99 56.79 -23.67 -13.77
C PRO A 99 55.27 -23.37 -13.77
N GLN A 100 54.93 -22.11 -14.05
CA GLN A 100 53.57 -21.55 -14.02
C GLN A 100 52.82 -21.68 -15.37
N THR A 101 51.55 -22.07 -15.34
CA THR A 101 50.57 -21.77 -16.42
C THR A 101 49.14 -21.67 -15.89
N GLY A 102 48.38 -20.64 -16.30
CA GLY A 102 46.91 -20.62 -16.22
C GLY A 102 46.30 -19.93 -14.98
N PRO A 103 45.39 -18.94 -15.16
CA PRO A 103 44.59 -18.36 -14.08
C PRO A 103 43.28 -19.15 -13.83
N LEU A 104 42.47 -18.66 -12.87
CA LEU A 104 41.10 -19.12 -12.53
C LEU A 104 40.94 -20.28 -11.54
N LEU A 105 41.59 -20.20 -10.37
CA LEU A 105 40.89 -20.53 -9.11
C LEU A 105 40.78 -19.29 -8.22
N ARG A 106 39.70 -18.53 -8.40
CA ARG A 106 39.22 -17.61 -7.36
C ARG A 106 38.52 -18.46 -6.32
N THR A 107 39.27 -18.95 -5.33
CA THR A 107 38.71 -19.74 -4.22
C THR A 107 37.62 -18.94 -3.52
N ALA A 108 36.36 -19.30 -3.76
CA ALA A 108 35.29 -18.92 -2.88
C ALA A 108 35.56 -19.60 -1.54
N GLN A 109 35.93 -18.81 -0.53
CA GLN A 109 35.94 -19.30 0.84
C GLN A 109 34.48 -19.51 1.23
N GLU A 110 34.01 -20.75 1.11
CA GLU A 110 32.78 -21.18 1.76
C GLU A 110 33.01 -21.13 3.27
N GLU A 111 32.71 -19.98 3.87
CA GLU A 111 32.69 -19.83 5.33
C GLU A 111 31.65 -20.80 5.90
N VAL A 112 32.11 -21.89 6.50
CA VAL A 112 31.26 -22.89 7.16
C VAL A 112 30.29 -22.17 8.11
N PRO A 113 28.96 -22.26 7.89
CA PRO A 113 27.99 -21.48 8.64
C PRO A 113 28.13 -21.68 10.15
N ARG A 114 28.28 -20.58 10.90
CA ARG A 114 28.53 -20.60 12.36
C ARG A 114 27.36 -21.14 13.19
N ALA A 115 26.21 -21.37 12.56
CA ALA A 115 25.05 -22.06 13.10
C ALA A 115 24.25 -22.72 11.96
N LEU A 116 23.55 -23.82 12.27
CA LEU A 116 22.53 -24.39 11.39
C LEU A 116 21.26 -23.52 11.47
N VAL A 117 21.14 -22.56 10.55
CA VAL A 117 19.98 -21.70 10.38
C VAL A 117 19.15 -22.25 9.22
N LEU A 118 17.88 -22.61 9.46
CA LEU A 118 16.96 -22.90 8.35
C LEU A 118 16.72 -21.60 7.56
N PRO A 119 16.67 -21.67 6.21
CA PRO A 119 16.24 -20.54 5.39
C PRO A 119 14.90 -19.96 5.86
N THR A 120 14.77 -18.64 5.74
CA THR A 120 13.53 -17.95 6.12
C THR A 120 12.38 -18.38 5.20
N ASP A 121 12.64 -18.53 3.90
CA ASP A 121 11.72 -19.05 2.88
C ASP A 121 11.14 -20.42 3.29
N ASP A 122 11.99 -21.40 3.63
CA ASP A 122 11.58 -22.73 4.08
C ASP A 122 10.72 -22.65 5.35
N THR A 123 11.17 -21.85 6.33
CA THR A 123 10.48 -21.68 7.62
C THR A 123 9.10 -21.05 7.45
N VAL A 124 8.99 -20.03 6.59
CA VAL A 124 7.75 -19.32 6.26
C VAL A 124 6.80 -20.21 5.46
N THR A 125 7.31 -20.97 4.50
CA THR A 125 6.51 -21.89 3.68
C THR A 125 5.99 -23.07 4.49
N ALA A 126 6.83 -23.68 5.33
CA ALA A 126 6.42 -24.73 6.25
C ALA A 126 5.36 -24.23 7.24
N MET A 127 5.50 -23.00 7.77
CA MET A 127 4.48 -22.41 8.65
C MET A 127 3.17 -22.11 7.91
N PHE A 128 3.23 -21.63 6.66
CA PHE A 128 2.04 -21.44 5.82
C PHE A 128 1.33 -22.76 5.53
N PHE A 129 2.04 -23.80 5.09
CA PHE A 129 1.46 -25.11 4.81
C PHE A 129 0.87 -25.79 6.06
N ASN A 130 1.53 -25.70 7.22
CA ASN A 130 1.05 -26.36 8.45
C ASN A 130 0.01 -25.55 9.25
N SER A 131 -0.32 -24.31 8.86
CA SER A 131 -1.23 -23.45 9.65
C SER A 131 -2.26 -22.66 8.83
N TYR A 132 -2.01 -22.40 7.54
CA TYR A 132 -3.00 -21.78 6.64
C TYR A 132 -3.77 -22.83 5.84
N ILE A 133 -3.06 -23.85 5.34
CA ILE A 133 -3.66 -24.92 4.52
C ILE A 133 -4.15 -26.02 5.45
N TYR A 134 -5.47 -26.18 5.53
CA TYR A 134 -6.13 -27.19 6.35
C TYR A 134 -7.12 -27.97 5.48
N SER A 135 -6.71 -29.14 5.00
CA SER A 135 -7.56 -30.01 4.17
C SER A 135 -8.92 -30.26 4.83
N PRO A 136 -10.03 -30.15 4.09
CA PRO A 136 -11.33 -30.60 4.55
C PRO A 136 -11.30 -32.04 5.07
N ARG A 137 -12.06 -32.30 6.15
CA ARG A 137 -12.16 -33.62 6.78
C ARG A 137 -13.29 -34.48 6.24
N ASP A 138 -14.36 -33.85 5.76
CA ASP A 138 -15.55 -34.54 5.25
C ASP A 138 -15.39 -34.82 3.74
N PRO A 139 -15.57 -36.06 3.27
CA PRO A 139 -15.37 -36.44 1.87
C PRO A 139 -16.40 -35.82 0.90
N LEU A 140 -17.50 -35.26 1.40
CA LEU A 140 -18.47 -34.52 0.59
C LEU A 140 -17.98 -33.09 0.26
N ILE A 141 -16.89 -32.63 0.86
CA ILE A 141 -16.25 -31.35 0.57
C ILE A 141 -15.20 -31.52 -0.54
N LEU A 142 -15.32 -30.71 -1.59
CA LEU A 142 -14.37 -30.70 -2.71
C LEU A 142 -13.07 -30.03 -2.27
N ARG A 143 -11.92 -30.70 -2.48
CA ARG A 143 -10.59 -30.12 -2.25
C ARG A 143 -10.32 -28.95 -3.19
N GLY A 144 -9.76 -27.88 -2.66
CA GLY A 144 -9.35 -26.70 -3.42
C GLY A 144 -7.91 -26.79 -3.93
N PHE A 145 -7.52 -25.85 -4.81
CA PHE A 145 -6.14 -25.77 -5.33
C PHE A 145 -5.07 -25.59 -4.23
N MET A 146 -5.43 -24.97 -3.10
CA MET A 146 -4.56 -24.86 -1.94
C MET A 146 -4.26 -26.21 -1.28
N ASP A 147 -5.19 -27.17 -1.30
CA ASP A 147 -4.99 -28.47 -0.64
C ASP A 147 -3.94 -29.34 -1.35
N ILE A 148 -3.78 -29.16 -2.67
CA ILE A 148 -2.76 -29.83 -3.49
C ILE A 148 -1.47 -29.02 -3.65
N LEU A 149 -1.44 -27.76 -3.19
CA LEU A 149 -0.29 -26.87 -3.35
C LEU A 149 0.99 -27.42 -2.68
N PRO A 150 0.98 -28.01 -1.47
CA PRO A 150 2.19 -28.57 -0.87
C PRO A 150 2.80 -29.69 -1.72
N ASP A 151 1.97 -30.57 -2.29
CA ASP A 151 2.41 -31.69 -3.11
C ASP A 151 3.08 -31.21 -4.40
N VAL A 152 2.50 -30.20 -5.07
CA VAL A 152 3.08 -29.59 -6.29
C VAL A 152 4.35 -28.79 -5.94
N PHE A 153 4.35 -28.05 -4.82
CA PHE A 153 5.50 -27.24 -4.39
C PHE A 153 6.75 -28.10 -4.12
N CYS A 154 6.60 -29.32 -3.59
CA CYS A 154 7.72 -30.23 -3.34
C CYS A 154 8.56 -30.58 -4.59
N TYR A 155 7.98 -30.49 -5.80
CA TYR A 155 8.66 -30.74 -7.08
C TYR A 155 8.91 -29.45 -7.88
N THR A 156 8.50 -28.30 -7.36
CA THR A 156 8.58 -27.02 -8.08
C THR A 156 10.02 -26.48 -8.05
N GLN A 157 10.56 -26.10 -9.22
CA GLN A 157 11.92 -25.58 -9.33
C GLN A 157 12.12 -24.27 -8.52
N PRO A 158 13.17 -24.15 -7.69
CA PRO A 158 13.47 -22.93 -6.94
C PRO A 158 13.57 -21.69 -7.83
N GLY A 159 12.89 -20.61 -7.45
CA GLY A 159 12.90 -19.35 -8.20
C GLY A 159 12.02 -19.29 -9.45
N SER A 160 11.31 -20.38 -9.79
CA SER A 160 10.23 -20.39 -10.80
C SER A 160 9.04 -19.48 -10.42
N HIS A 161 8.12 -19.27 -11.37
CA HIS A 161 6.91 -18.48 -11.13
C HIS A 161 6.05 -19.05 -10.01
N LEU A 162 5.84 -20.38 -9.97
CA LEU A 162 5.05 -21.04 -8.94
C LEU A 162 5.74 -21.01 -7.57
N HIS A 163 7.06 -21.24 -7.53
CA HIS A 163 7.84 -21.13 -6.28
C HIS A 163 7.75 -19.72 -5.67
N VAL A 164 8.01 -18.69 -6.48
CA VAL A 164 8.00 -17.29 -6.03
C VAL A 164 6.58 -16.80 -5.72
N GLY A 165 5.57 -17.26 -6.46
CA GLY A 165 4.15 -16.98 -6.17
C GLY A 165 3.70 -17.59 -4.85
N THR A 166 4.08 -18.85 -4.58
CA THR A 166 3.81 -19.52 -3.29
C THR A 166 4.47 -18.76 -2.15
N LEU A 167 5.76 -18.42 -2.28
CA LEU A 167 6.47 -17.60 -1.29
C LEU A 167 5.80 -16.25 -1.05
N ALA A 168 5.31 -15.56 -2.08
CA ALA A 168 4.61 -14.28 -1.92
C ALA A 168 3.36 -14.40 -1.04
N VAL A 169 2.56 -15.46 -1.24
CA VAL A 169 1.39 -15.77 -0.40
C VAL A 169 1.83 -16.20 1.01
N SER A 170 2.83 -17.09 1.13
CA SER A 170 3.34 -17.57 2.43
C SER A 170 3.88 -16.44 3.30
N TYR A 171 4.69 -15.53 2.74
CA TYR A 171 5.22 -14.37 3.45
C TYR A 171 4.12 -13.37 3.86
N PHE A 172 3.08 -13.17 3.04
CA PHE A 172 1.93 -12.36 3.46
C PHE A 172 1.19 -13.04 4.61
N SER A 173 0.91 -14.34 4.51
CA SER A 173 0.19 -15.11 5.52
C SER A 173 0.93 -15.22 6.85
N VAL A 174 2.25 -15.39 6.85
CA VAL A 174 3.05 -15.41 8.08
C VAL A 174 3.23 -14.00 8.66
N ALA A 175 3.28 -12.96 7.82
CA ALA A 175 3.14 -11.58 8.31
C ALA A 175 1.78 -11.38 9.02
N ALA A 176 0.70 -11.88 8.41
CA ALA A 176 -0.64 -12.19 8.94
C ALA A 176 -0.71 -12.29 10.47
N TRP A 177 0.12 -13.17 11.01
CA TRP A 177 0.05 -13.65 12.39
C TRP A 177 1.16 -13.05 13.26
N THR A 178 2.38 -12.98 12.70
CA THR A 178 3.55 -12.45 13.43
C THR A 178 3.51 -10.93 13.63
N GLY A 179 2.70 -10.20 12.86
CA GLY A 179 2.74 -8.74 12.79
C GLY A 179 4.01 -8.20 12.14
N ASN A 180 4.84 -9.05 11.54
CA ASN A 180 6.16 -8.67 11.04
C ASN A 180 6.07 -7.86 9.74
N ARG A 181 6.23 -6.53 9.85
CA ARG A 181 6.17 -5.61 8.71
C ARG A 181 7.29 -5.82 7.68
N SER A 182 8.41 -6.46 8.02
CA SER A 182 9.44 -6.82 7.02
C SER A 182 9.00 -7.98 6.12
N PHE A 183 8.23 -8.93 6.65
CA PHE A 183 7.67 -10.03 5.86
C PHE A 183 6.60 -9.52 4.87
N LEU A 184 5.83 -8.49 5.20
CA LEU A 184 4.96 -7.80 4.20
C LEU A 184 5.76 -7.22 3.03
N GLN A 185 6.89 -6.56 3.31
CA GLN A 185 7.73 -5.97 2.26
C GLN A 185 8.36 -7.06 1.39
N THR A 186 8.80 -8.15 2.01
CA THR A 186 9.31 -9.35 1.32
C THR A 186 8.21 -9.97 0.44
N ALA A 187 7.00 -10.14 0.96
CA ALA A 187 5.83 -10.64 0.24
C ALA A 187 5.51 -9.78 -1.00
N GLN A 188 5.58 -8.45 -0.89
CA GLN A 188 5.36 -7.53 -2.00
C GLN A 188 6.46 -7.63 -3.08
N GLN A 189 7.73 -7.76 -2.67
CA GLN A 189 8.84 -7.97 -3.60
C GLN A 189 8.71 -9.31 -4.34
N LEU A 190 8.33 -10.37 -3.62
CA LEU A 190 8.06 -11.69 -4.19
C LEU A 190 6.86 -11.65 -5.15
N PHE A 191 5.76 -10.97 -4.81
CA PHE A 191 4.60 -10.81 -5.68
C PHE A 191 4.97 -10.14 -7.02
N VAL A 192 5.74 -9.04 -6.98
CA VAL A 192 6.24 -8.38 -8.21
C VAL A 192 7.18 -9.29 -9.01
N LYS A 193 8.05 -10.04 -8.34
CA LYS A 193 8.95 -11.03 -8.98
C LYS A 193 8.15 -12.20 -9.59
N ALA A 194 7.08 -12.65 -8.95
CA ALA A 194 6.18 -13.68 -9.45
C ALA A 194 5.42 -13.22 -10.71
N ILE A 195 4.96 -11.97 -10.76
CA ILE A 195 4.38 -11.38 -11.98
C ILE A 195 5.40 -11.39 -13.13
N ALA A 196 6.65 -11.01 -12.87
CA ALA A 196 7.71 -11.05 -13.88
C ALA A 196 7.98 -12.48 -14.37
N LYS A 197 8.15 -13.46 -13.46
CA LYS A 197 8.36 -14.87 -13.83
C LYS A 197 7.16 -15.51 -14.52
N THR A 198 5.93 -15.11 -14.17
CA THR A 198 4.71 -15.57 -14.86
C THR A 198 4.68 -15.03 -16.29
N ARG A 199 5.11 -13.78 -16.53
CA ARG A 199 5.24 -13.21 -17.88
C ARG A 199 6.30 -13.95 -18.70
N GLU A 200 7.46 -14.25 -18.12
CA GLU A 200 8.50 -15.03 -18.80
C GLU A 200 7.98 -16.42 -19.22
N ALA A 201 7.26 -17.12 -18.32
CA ALA A 201 6.66 -18.43 -18.62
C ALA A 201 5.59 -18.36 -19.73
N LEU A 202 4.76 -17.32 -19.72
CA LEU A 202 3.74 -17.06 -20.75
C LEU A 202 4.30 -16.67 -22.13
N GLN A 203 5.62 -16.43 -22.26
CA GLN A 203 6.29 -16.15 -23.53
C GLN A 203 6.91 -17.40 -24.18
N GLY A 204 7.01 -18.52 -23.46
CA GLY A 204 7.50 -19.79 -23.98
C GLY A 204 6.37 -20.70 -24.48
N ASP A 205 6.71 -21.96 -24.77
CA ASP A 205 5.69 -22.99 -24.96
C ASP A 205 5.04 -23.35 -23.61
N ILE A 206 3.79 -22.96 -23.44
CA ILE A 206 3.00 -23.23 -22.24
C ILE A 206 2.47 -24.67 -22.18
N THR A 207 2.59 -25.48 -23.25
CA THR A 207 1.89 -26.77 -23.41
C THR A 207 2.09 -27.75 -22.24
N HIS A 208 3.26 -27.72 -21.60
CA HIS A 208 3.59 -28.58 -20.45
C HIS A 208 3.54 -27.87 -19.09
N THR A 209 3.22 -26.57 -19.05
CA THR A 209 3.28 -25.72 -17.84
C THR A 209 1.98 -24.96 -17.55
N VAL A 210 0.91 -25.14 -18.35
CA VAL A 210 -0.38 -24.44 -18.18
C VAL A 210 -0.91 -24.53 -16.75
N ASP A 211 -0.84 -25.71 -16.12
CA ASP A 211 -1.34 -25.92 -14.75
C ASP A 211 -0.49 -25.19 -13.70
N ASP A 212 0.85 -25.19 -13.80
CA ASP A 212 1.72 -24.44 -12.88
C ASP A 212 1.51 -22.93 -13.04
N ILE A 213 1.32 -22.45 -14.27
CA ILE A 213 1.03 -21.04 -14.57
C ILE A 213 -0.35 -20.66 -14.03
N LEU A 214 -1.36 -21.53 -14.19
CA LEU A 214 -2.72 -21.34 -13.68
C LEU A 214 -2.76 -21.34 -12.14
N MET A 215 -2.07 -22.29 -11.50
CA MET A 215 -1.83 -22.33 -10.05
C MET A 215 -1.17 -21.03 -9.57
N THR A 216 -0.15 -20.55 -10.29
CA THR A 216 0.52 -19.27 -9.97
C THR A 216 -0.44 -18.09 -10.06
N ILE A 217 -1.30 -18.05 -11.07
CA ILE A 217 -2.28 -16.97 -11.27
C ILE A 217 -3.38 -17.00 -10.19
N LEU A 218 -3.80 -18.19 -9.74
CA LEU A 218 -4.69 -18.33 -8.58
C LEU A 218 -4.02 -17.82 -7.28
N LEU A 219 -2.74 -18.13 -7.05
CA LEU A 219 -1.97 -17.60 -5.92
C LEU A 219 -1.82 -16.07 -5.97
N LEU A 220 -1.55 -15.50 -7.15
CA LEU A 220 -1.53 -14.04 -7.35
C LEU A 220 -2.91 -13.41 -7.08
N SER A 221 -4.00 -14.08 -7.46
CA SER A 221 -5.36 -13.65 -7.12
C SER A 221 -5.61 -13.68 -5.60
N THR A 222 -5.17 -14.72 -4.90
CA THR A 222 -5.25 -14.80 -3.43
C THR A 222 -4.44 -13.70 -2.74
N TYR A 223 -3.25 -13.36 -3.28
CA TYR A 223 -2.48 -12.21 -2.79
C TYR A 223 -3.25 -10.89 -2.98
N GLU A 224 -3.86 -10.66 -4.15
CA GLU A 224 -4.70 -9.48 -4.40
C GLU A 224 -5.93 -9.42 -3.46
N GLU A 225 -6.53 -10.55 -3.10
CA GLU A 225 -7.62 -10.66 -2.11
C GLU A 225 -7.15 -10.28 -0.69
N PHE A 226 -6.02 -10.80 -0.22
CA PHE A 226 -5.50 -10.46 1.11
C PHE A 226 -5.13 -8.98 1.22
N CYS A 227 -4.51 -8.42 0.18
CA CYS A 227 -4.28 -6.98 0.07
C CYS A 227 -5.61 -6.20 0.05
N ALA A 228 -6.64 -6.67 -0.66
CA ALA A 228 -7.94 -6.01 -0.74
C ALA A 228 -8.66 -5.92 0.61
N ILE A 229 -8.68 -7.02 1.39
CA ILE A 229 -9.24 -7.04 2.75
C ILE A 229 -8.51 -6.06 3.66
N LYS A 230 -7.17 -6.14 3.71
CA LYS A 230 -6.31 -5.27 4.53
C LYS A 230 -6.44 -3.78 4.16
N GLU A 231 -6.71 -3.47 2.90
CA GLU A 231 -6.86 -2.11 2.36
C GLU A 231 -8.33 -1.65 2.31
N ASN A 232 -9.27 -2.42 2.89
CA ASN A 232 -10.72 -2.20 2.90
C ASN A 232 -11.29 -1.80 1.53
N ARG A 233 -10.93 -2.56 0.48
CA ARG A 233 -11.35 -2.33 -0.90
C ARG A 233 -11.80 -3.62 -1.58
N HIS A 234 -12.40 -3.49 -2.75
CA HIS A 234 -12.70 -4.65 -3.59
C HIS A 234 -11.43 -5.28 -4.18
N PRO A 235 -11.37 -6.62 -4.30
CA PRO A 235 -10.31 -7.32 -5.02
C PRO A 235 -10.42 -7.07 -6.53
N ARG A 236 -9.28 -7.11 -7.22
CA ARG A 236 -9.23 -6.97 -8.68
C ARG A 236 -9.54 -8.32 -9.33
N ARG A 237 -10.08 -8.28 -10.54
CA ARG A 237 -10.41 -9.48 -11.34
C ARG A 237 -9.39 -9.76 -12.46
N THR A 238 -8.24 -9.08 -12.40
CA THR A 238 -7.16 -9.11 -13.40
C THR A 238 -6.56 -10.50 -13.56
N HIS A 239 -6.19 -11.14 -12.46
CA HIS A 239 -5.68 -12.52 -12.48
C HIS A 239 -6.76 -13.52 -12.91
N LEU A 240 -8.00 -13.37 -12.45
CA LEU A 240 -9.11 -14.24 -12.83
C LEU A 240 -9.44 -14.19 -14.34
N ARG A 241 -9.33 -13.01 -14.99
CA ARG A 241 -9.44 -12.90 -16.46
C ARG A 241 -8.32 -13.67 -17.18
N GLY A 242 -7.09 -13.60 -16.68
CA GLY A 242 -5.96 -14.38 -17.20
C GLY A 242 -6.15 -15.89 -17.02
N ALA A 243 -6.72 -16.32 -15.89
CA ALA A 243 -7.04 -17.71 -15.63
C ALA A 243 -8.08 -18.26 -16.63
N VAL A 244 -9.16 -17.51 -16.90
CA VAL A 244 -10.17 -17.87 -17.93
C VAL A 244 -9.54 -17.99 -19.32
N ALA A 245 -8.64 -17.08 -19.70
CA ALA A 245 -7.92 -17.16 -20.97
C ALA A 245 -7.05 -18.42 -21.08
N LEU A 246 -6.40 -18.85 -19.98
CA LEU A 246 -5.62 -20.09 -19.98
C LEU A 246 -6.48 -21.35 -20.05
N VAL A 247 -7.61 -21.40 -19.34
CA VAL A 247 -8.58 -22.51 -19.46
C VAL A 247 -9.13 -22.63 -20.89
N ASN A 248 -9.36 -21.49 -21.56
CA ASN A 248 -9.72 -21.45 -22.99
C ASN A 248 -8.58 -21.90 -23.93
N SER A 249 -7.31 -21.82 -23.52
CA SER A 249 -6.16 -22.27 -24.33
C SER A 249 -5.82 -23.76 -24.18
N LYS A 250 -6.38 -24.45 -23.17
CA LYS A 250 -6.16 -25.89 -22.96
C LYS A 250 -6.82 -26.73 -24.04
N ARG A 251 -6.02 -27.57 -24.70
CA ARG A 251 -6.49 -28.65 -25.59
C ARG A 251 -7.23 -29.73 -24.79
N PRO A 252 -8.11 -30.54 -25.40
CA PRO A 252 -8.89 -31.56 -24.69
C PRO A 252 -8.03 -32.56 -23.91
N GLU A 253 -6.87 -32.93 -24.43
CA GLU A 253 -5.98 -33.93 -23.83
C GLU A 253 -5.37 -33.42 -22.51
N GLN A 254 -5.11 -32.11 -22.41
CA GLN A 254 -4.57 -31.47 -21.21
C GLN A 254 -5.60 -31.41 -20.06
N ARG A 255 -6.90 -31.47 -20.37
CA ARG A 255 -8.00 -31.44 -19.38
C ARG A 255 -8.22 -32.76 -18.64
N SER A 256 -7.42 -33.79 -18.94
CA SER A 256 -7.52 -35.14 -18.35
C SER A 256 -6.91 -35.29 -16.95
N SER A 257 -6.06 -34.34 -16.53
CA SER A 257 -5.38 -34.39 -15.24
C SER A 257 -6.30 -34.00 -14.07
N ILE A 258 -6.19 -34.71 -12.95
CA ILE A 258 -6.88 -34.34 -11.70
C ILE A 258 -6.47 -32.95 -11.18
N ILE A 259 -5.22 -32.54 -11.45
CA ILE A 259 -4.73 -31.19 -11.12
C ILE A 259 -5.44 -30.15 -12.00
N SER A 260 -5.51 -30.40 -13.31
CA SER A 260 -6.27 -29.57 -14.28
C SER A 260 -7.71 -29.34 -13.82
N LEU A 261 -8.40 -30.41 -13.42
CA LEU A 261 -9.78 -30.36 -12.92
C LEU A 261 -9.91 -29.55 -11.62
N ILE A 262 -9.01 -29.73 -10.64
CA ILE A 262 -9.03 -28.96 -9.39
C ILE A 262 -8.77 -27.47 -9.65
N LEU A 263 -7.86 -27.13 -10.55
CA LEU A 263 -7.57 -25.76 -10.94
C LEU A 263 -8.73 -25.11 -11.71
N GLU A 264 -9.38 -25.83 -12.62
CA GLU A 264 -10.54 -25.34 -13.36
C GLU A 264 -11.77 -25.15 -12.44
N ASN A 265 -12.00 -26.07 -11.50
CA ASN A 265 -12.99 -25.89 -10.43
C ASN A 265 -12.69 -24.66 -9.56
N ALA A 266 -11.42 -24.37 -9.27
CA ALA A 266 -11.04 -23.16 -8.53
C ALA A 266 -11.33 -21.88 -9.31
N VAL A 267 -11.09 -21.86 -10.64
CA VAL A 267 -11.50 -20.75 -11.53
C VAL A 267 -13.02 -20.60 -11.55
N GLN A 268 -13.77 -21.70 -11.62
CA GLN A 268 -15.24 -21.71 -11.57
C GLN A 268 -15.78 -21.11 -10.26
N VAL A 269 -15.25 -21.54 -9.10
CA VAL A 269 -15.60 -20.97 -7.78
C VAL A 269 -15.32 -19.47 -7.74
N GLN A 270 -14.18 -19.01 -8.28
CA GLN A 270 -13.84 -17.58 -8.28
C GLN A 270 -14.72 -16.76 -9.25
N LEU A 271 -15.10 -17.31 -10.41
CA LEU A 271 -16.08 -16.68 -11.30
C LEU A 271 -17.44 -16.53 -10.63
N ILE A 272 -17.94 -17.58 -9.95
CA ILE A 272 -19.22 -17.58 -9.23
C ILE A 272 -19.18 -16.64 -8.03
N LYS A 273 -18.06 -16.54 -7.29
CA LYS A 273 -17.86 -15.47 -6.29
C LYS A 273 -17.95 -14.09 -6.93
N SER A 274 -17.39 -13.91 -8.13
CA SER A 274 -17.37 -12.61 -8.82
C SER A 274 -18.73 -12.15 -9.34
N SER A 275 -19.65 -13.07 -9.70
CA SER A 275 -20.99 -12.72 -10.20
C SER A 275 -21.99 -12.33 -9.10
N LYS A 276 -21.64 -12.50 -7.81
CA LYS A 276 -22.52 -12.16 -6.68
C LYS A 276 -22.49 -10.69 -6.27
N GLY A 277 -21.37 -9.99 -6.52
CA GLY A 277 -21.27 -8.56 -6.25
C GLY A 277 -22.11 -7.72 -7.21
N LEU A 278 -22.86 -6.74 -6.71
CA LEU A 278 -23.73 -5.88 -7.52
C LEU A 278 -22.99 -4.75 -8.27
N ALA A 279 -21.73 -4.46 -7.93
CA ALA A 279 -21.06 -3.21 -8.32
C ALA A 279 -20.38 -3.18 -9.71
N TYR A 280 -20.34 -4.28 -10.47
CA TYR A 280 -19.64 -4.39 -11.75
C TYR A 280 -20.33 -5.38 -12.70
N PRO A 281 -20.24 -5.19 -14.03
CA PRO A 281 -20.76 -6.15 -15.00
C PRO A 281 -20.09 -7.52 -14.85
N THR A 282 -20.88 -8.57 -15.05
CA THR A 282 -20.43 -9.95 -14.85
C THR A 282 -19.33 -10.36 -15.83
N MET A 283 -18.37 -11.13 -15.33
CA MET A 283 -17.25 -11.60 -16.13
C MET A 283 -17.72 -12.63 -17.18
N GLN A 284 -17.10 -12.60 -18.36
CA GLN A 284 -17.26 -13.67 -19.34
C GLN A 284 -16.70 -14.99 -18.79
N THR A 285 -17.41 -16.08 -19.10
CA THR A 285 -17.04 -17.45 -18.77
C THR A 285 -16.07 -18.03 -19.79
N PRO A 286 -15.41 -19.17 -19.50
CA PRO A 286 -14.75 -19.97 -20.53
C PRO A 286 -15.71 -20.32 -21.69
N ASN A 287 -15.17 -20.44 -22.90
CA ASN A 287 -15.92 -20.83 -24.11
C ASN A 287 -16.39 -22.29 -24.01
N GLN A 288 -15.62 -23.12 -23.31
CA GLN A 288 -15.94 -24.50 -23.01
C GLN A 288 -15.40 -24.82 -21.61
N TRP A 289 -16.31 -25.01 -20.65
CA TRP A 289 -15.99 -25.58 -19.33
C TRP A 289 -15.42 -27.00 -19.47
N PRO A 290 -14.72 -27.56 -18.46
CA PRO A 290 -14.33 -28.96 -18.48
C PRO A 290 -15.55 -29.88 -18.66
N LEU A 291 -15.34 -31.04 -19.29
CA LEU A 291 -16.32 -32.11 -19.26
C LEU A 291 -16.45 -32.58 -17.81
N SER A 292 -17.56 -32.24 -17.16
CA SER A 292 -17.81 -32.63 -15.77
C SER A 292 -17.80 -34.16 -15.67
N PRO A 293 -17.05 -34.76 -14.72
CA PRO A 293 -17.07 -36.20 -14.51
C PRO A 293 -18.48 -36.75 -14.23
N ALA A 294 -18.65 -38.05 -14.41
CA ALA A 294 -19.92 -38.72 -14.16
C ALA A 294 -20.48 -38.42 -12.75
N ALA A 295 -21.76 -38.02 -12.70
CA ALA A 295 -22.61 -37.80 -11.52
C ALA A 295 -21.89 -37.21 -10.28
N PRO A 296 -21.92 -35.89 -10.02
CA PRO A 296 -21.12 -35.25 -8.98
C PRO A 296 -21.33 -35.86 -7.58
N GLN A 297 -20.29 -36.54 -7.09
CA GLN A 297 -20.34 -37.43 -5.93
C GLN A 297 -20.29 -36.71 -4.57
N SER A 298 -19.95 -35.42 -4.55
CA SER A 298 -19.72 -34.64 -3.32
C SER A 298 -20.70 -33.46 -3.24
N ALA A 299 -21.14 -33.12 -2.02
CA ALA A 299 -22.09 -32.03 -1.78
C ALA A 299 -21.57 -30.69 -2.31
N SER A 300 -20.29 -30.36 -2.11
CA SER A 300 -19.69 -29.14 -2.68
C SER A 300 -19.62 -29.19 -4.21
N SER A 301 -19.41 -30.37 -4.82
CA SER A 301 -19.37 -30.52 -6.29
C SER A 301 -20.76 -30.34 -6.92
N GLN A 302 -21.80 -30.88 -6.28
CA GLN A 302 -23.20 -30.67 -6.68
C GLN A 302 -23.56 -29.18 -6.62
N LEU A 303 -23.21 -28.50 -5.52
CA LEU A 303 -23.44 -27.06 -5.39
C LEU A 303 -22.65 -26.25 -6.43
N LEU A 304 -21.42 -26.63 -6.75
CA LEU A 304 -20.59 -25.99 -7.78
C LEU A 304 -21.18 -26.14 -9.19
N MET A 305 -21.76 -27.30 -9.51
CA MET A 305 -22.49 -27.53 -10.76
C MET A 305 -23.75 -26.67 -10.83
N ILE A 306 -24.61 -26.71 -9.80
CA ILE A 306 -25.86 -25.91 -9.75
C ILE A 306 -25.54 -24.41 -9.88
N THR A 307 -24.59 -23.92 -9.08
CA THR A 307 -24.23 -22.49 -9.08
C THR A 307 -23.43 -22.04 -10.31
N SER A 308 -23.05 -22.93 -11.23
CA SER A 308 -22.45 -22.54 -12.51
C SER A 308 -23.41 -21.71 -13.37
N GLU A 309 -24.70 -22.05 -13.35
CA GLU A 309 -25.75 -21.35 -14.09
C GLU A 309 -25.98 -19.92 -13.59
N LEU A 310 -25.65 -19.62 -12.32
CA LEU A 310 -25.77 -18.29 -11.73
C LEU A 310 -24.98 -17.24 -12.53
N VAL A 311 -23.82 -17.60 -13.10
CA VAL A 311 -23.02 -16.68 -13.91
C VAL A 311 -23.76 -16.35 -15.22
N GLY A 312 -24.34 -17.36 -15.88
CA GLY A 312 -25.12 -17.17 -17.11
C GLY A 312 -26.50 -16.54 -16.89
N LEU A 313 -27.11 -16.71 -15.71
CA LEU A 313 -28.31 -15.99 -15.30
C LEU A 313 -27.98 -14.51 -15.06
N ARG A 314 -26.94 -14.23 -14.28
CA ARG A 314 -26.51 -12.87 -13.97
C ARG A 314 -26.03 -12.11 -15.21
N GLN A 315 -25.32 -12.75 -16.15
CA GLN A 315 -24.97 -12.13 -17.44
C GLN A 315 -26.21 -11.76 -18.28
N ALA A 316 -27.29 -12.54 -18.23
CA ALA A 316 -28.53 -12.21 -18.94
C ALA A 316 -29.28 -11.05 -18.26
N TRP A 317 -29.31 -11.05 -16.92
CA TRP A 317 -29.83 -9.93 -16.13
C TRP A 317 -29.04 -8.63 -16.37
N ASP A 318 -27.71 -8.68 -16.36
CA ASP A 318 -26.86 -7.52 -16.63
C ASP A 318 -27.14 -6.98 -18.05
N ARG A 319 -27.19 -7.84 -19.09
CA ARG A 319 -27.55 -7.43 -20.47
C ARG A 319 -28.93 -6.80 -20.58
N PHE A 320 -29.96 -7.38 -19.95
CA PHE A 320 -31.32 -6.80 -19.95
C PHE A 320 -31.33 -5.35 -19.41
N ASN A 321 -30.52 -5.07 -18.38
CA ASN A 321 -30.38 -3.71 -17.83
C ASN A 321 -29.50 -2.79 -18.70
N GLU A 322 -28.59 -3.31 -19.52
CA GLU A 322 -27.75 -2.54 -20.46
C GLU A 322 -28.47 -2.23 -21.78
N GLU A 323 -29.27 -3.16 -22.29
CA GLU A 323 -29.95 -3.07 -23.60
C GLU A 323 -31.26 -2.25 -23.52
N GLY A 324 -31.90 -2.18 -22.35
CA GLY A 324 -33.09 -1.34 -22.11
C GLY A 324 -34.37 -1.80 -22.84
N THR A 325 -34.32 -2.98 -23.47
CA THR A 325 -35.43 -3.59 -24.20
C THR A 325 -36.45 -4.17 -23.23
N ASN A 326 -37.46 -3.36 -22.87
CA ASN A 326 -38.56 -3.75 -21.98
C ASN A 326 -39.56 -4.76 -22.61
N GLN A 327 -39.06 -5.82 -23.26
CA GLN A 327 -39.91 -6.90 -23.72
C GLN A 327 -40.28 -7.80 -22.54
N VAL A 328 -41.58 -8.05 -22.36
CA VAL A 328 -42.10 -8.89 -21.28
C VAL A 328 -41.55 -10.32 -21.36
N GLN A 329 -41.30 -10.84 -22.58
CA GLN A 329 -40.74 -12.16 -22.81
C GLN A 329 -39.31 -12.30 -22.22
N ASP A 330 -38.44 -11.32 -22.44
CA ASP A 330 -37.05 -11.36 -21.95
C ASP A 330 -37.01 -11.46 -20.40
N ILE A 331 -37.95 -10.77 -19.73
CA ILE A 331 -38.11 -10.82 -18.27
C ILE A 331 -38.68 -12.18 -17.82
N GLN A 332 -39.68 -12.71 -18.54
CA GLN A 332 -40.27 -14.01 -18.23
C GLN A 332 -39.25 -15.16 -18.40
N ASP A 333 -38.40 -15.10 -19.43
CA ASP A 333 -37.33 -16.07 -19.68
C ASP A 333 -36.25 -16.01 -18.59
N ILE A 334 -35.87 -14.81 -18.13
CA ILE A 334 -34.94 -14.65 -16.99
C ILE A 334 -35.57 -15.16 -15.69
N LEU A 335 -36.84 -14.86 -15.44
CA LEU A 335 -37.59 -15.29 -14.25
C LEU A 335 -37.74 -16.82 -14.20
N ALA A 336 -38.10 -17.46 -15.32
CA ALA A 336 -38.21 -18.92 -15.42
C ALA A 336 -36.87 -19.61 -15.15
N ARG A 337 -35.76 -19.07 -15.68
CA ARG A 337 -34.40 -19.56 -15.39
C ARG A 337 -34.01 -19.34 -13.92
N ALA A 338 -34.41 -18.23 -13.32
CA ALA A 338 -34.16 -17.96 -11.91
C ALA A 338 -34.93 -18.92 -10.98
N TYR A 339 -36.20 -19.21 -11.26
CA TYR A 339 -36.97 -20.21 -10.51
C TYR A 339 -36.40 -21.63 -10.65
N ASN A 340 -35.94 -22.03 -11.84
CA ASN A 340 -35.31 -23.34 -12.03
C ASN A 340 -34.04 -23.47 -11.17
N LEU A 341 -33.17 -22.46 -11.20
CA LEU A 341 -31.95 -22.42 -10.40
C LEU A 341 -32.26 -22.39 -8.89
N ASP A 342 -33.31 -21.68 -8.45
CA ASP A 342 -33.72 -21.68 -7.04
C ASP A 342 -34.24 -23.04 -6.57
N ALA A 343 -35.04 -23.73 -7.39
CA ALA A 343 -35.51 -25.07 -7.11
C ALA A 343 -34.35 -26.07 -7.00
N ASN A 344 -33.36 -25.98 -7.89
CA ASN A 344 -32.14 -26.81 -7.82
C ASN A 344 -31.33 -26.51 -6.53
N LEU A 345 -31.23 -25.24 -6.13
CA LEU A 345 -30.57 -24.82 -4.90
C LEU A 345 -31.29 -25.33 -3.63
N GLU A 346 -32.61 -25.22 -3.56
CA GLU A 346 -33.41 -25.76 -2.44
C GLU A 346 -33.36 -27.29 -2.38
N ALA A 347 -33.38 -27.98 -3.54
CA ALA A 347 -33.21 -29.43 -3.61
C ALA A 347 -31.85 -29.90 -3.06
N TRP A 348 -30.77 -29.17 -3.35
CA TRP A 348 -29.45 -29.44 -2.77
C TRP A 348 -29.47 -29.40 -1.23
N LYS A 349 -30.11 -28.38 -0.64
CA LYS A 349 -30.27 -28.26 0.82
C LYS A 349 -30.99 -29.46 1.43
N TYR A 350 -31.99 -30.03 0.75
CA TYR A 350 -32.71 -31.22 1.21
C TYR A 350 -31.92 -32.53 1.03
N ALA A 351 -30.99 -32.60 0.07
CA ALA A 351 -30.15 -33.76 -0.18
C ALA A 351 -28.99 -33.92 0.84
N LEU A 352 -28.77 -32.95 1.73
CA LEU A 352 -27.66 -32.99 2.69
C LEU A 352 -27.90 -33.96 3.87
N PRO A 353 -26.86 -34.71 4.29
CA PRO A 353 -26.94 -35.59 5.45
C PRO A 353 -27.06 -34.82 6.77
N GLU A 354 -27.54 -35.47 7.82
CA GLU A 354 -27.86 -34.84 9.11
C GLU A 354 -26.67 -34.10 9.74
N HIS A 355 -25.44 -34.63 9.60
CA HIS A 355 -24.23 -34.02 10.16
C HIS A 355 -23.75 -32.76 9.42
N TRP A 356 -24.35 -32.43 8.27
CA TRP A 356 -24.13 -31.18 7.54
C TRP A 356 -25.07 -30.05 7.96
N LYS A 357 -26.30 -30.36 8.41
CA LYS A 357 -27.31 -29.35 8.78
C LYS A 357 -26.80 -28.45 9.93
N PRO A 358 -27.00 -27.13 9.92
CA PRO A 358 -26.62 -26.26 11.04
C PRO A 358 -27.36 -26.62 12.34
N LEU A 359 -26.69 -26.54 13.48
CA LEU A 359 -27.33 -26.69 14.80
C LEU A 359 -27.21 -25.39 15.61
N PRO A 360 -28.24 -24.94 16.34
CA PRO A 360 -28.16 -23.75 17.18
C PRO A 360 -27.15 -23.94 18.33
N ALA A 361 -26.37 -22.91 18.62
CA ALA A 361 -25.38 -22.94 19.69
C ALA A 361 -26.03 -23.06 21.09
N VAL A 362 -25.73 -24.13 21.80
CA VAL A 362 -26.21 -24.42 23.16
C VAL A 362 -25.35 -23.71 24.21
N ARG A 363 -24.05 -23.55 23.95
CA ARG A 363 -23.11 -22.81 24.80
C ARG A 363 -22.39 -21.77 23.97
N VAL A 364 -22.66 -20.49 24.24
CA VAL A 364 -21.91 -19.37 23.67
C VAL A 364 -21.14 -18.65 24.79
N PRO A 365 -19.79 -18.68 24.78
CA PRO A 365 -18.95 -17.97 25.75
C PRO A 365 -19.22 -16.47 25.77
N GLN A 366 -19.05 -15.84 26.93
CA GLN A 366 -19.33 -14.40 27.10
C GLN A 366 -18.49 -13.52 26.16
N SER A 367 -17.23 -13.89 25.93
CA SER A 367 -16.32 -13.20 25.00
C SER A 367 -16.80 -13.26 23.53
N VAL A 368 -17.52 -14.31 23.13
CA VAL A 368 -18.13 -14.45 21.79
C VAL A 368 -19.37 -13.55 21.67
N ARG A 369 -20.14 -13.40 22.77
CA ARG A 369 -21.30 -12.49 22.83
C ARG A 369 -20.84 -11.03 22.70
N GLU A 370 -19.78 -10.66 23.40
CA GLU A 370 -19.16 -9.34 23.39
C GLU A 370 -18.51 -9.00 22.03
N ALA A 371 -17.96 -9.99 21.32
CA ALA A 371 -17.45 -9.81 19.95
C ALA A 371 -18.56 -9.62 18.88
N GLY A 372 -19.83 -9.87 19.26
CA GLY A 372 -21.02 -9.53 18.49
C GLY A 372 -21.75 -10.74 17.90
N MET A 373 -23.06 -10.82 18.18
CA MET A 373 -24.02 -11.78 17.60
C MET A 373 -25.25 -11.02 17.11
N TYR A 374 -25.75 -11.31 15.90
CA TYR A 374 -27.00 -10.71 15.43
C TYR A 374 -28.21 -11.47 15.99
N LYS A 375 -29.21 -10.73 16.52
CA LYS A 375 -30.41 -11.26 17.19
C LYS A 375 -30.16 -12.42 18.18
N ASN A 376 -28.99 -12.42 18.85
CA ASN A 376 -28.54 -13.48 19.78
C ASN A 376 -28.49 -14.91 19.17
N ARG A 377 -28.48 -15.03 17.83
CA ARG A 377 -28.37 -16.33 17.13
C ARG A 377 -26.91 -16.67 16.82
N CYS A 378 -26.57 -17.95 16.93
CA CYS A 378 -25.37 -18.53 16.34
C CYS A 378 -25.65 -19.97 15.93
N ASP A 379 -25.18 -20.33 14.73
CA ASP A 379 -25.29 -21.68 14.18
C ASP A 379 -23.90 -22.34 14.20
N CYS A 380 -23.83 -23.57 14.71
CA CYS A 380 -22.62 -24.38 14.77
C CYS A 380 -22.63 -25.48 13.70
N TYR A 381 -21.45 -25.73 13.14
CA TYR A 381 -21.22 -26.70 12.06
C TYR A 381 -20.21 -27.77 12.53
N THR A 382 -20.09 -28.86 11.77
CA THR A 382 -19.15 -29.96 12.11
C THR A 382 -17.72 -29.63 11.72
N ASP A 383 -17.52 -28.82 10.67
CA ASP A 383 -16.22 -28.27 10.25
C ASP A 383 -16.39 -26.87 9.64
N LEU A 384 -15.32 -26.08 9.68
CA LEU A 384 -15.28 -24.69 9.16
C LEU A 384 -15.66 -24.63 7.67
N TRP A 385 -15.21 -25.61 6.88
CA TRP A 385 -15.51 -25.73 5.46
C TRP A 385 -16.99 -25.99 5.15
N MET A 386 -17.74 -26.61 6.07
CA MET A 386 -19.20 -26.75 5.92
C MET A 386 -19.88 -25.40 6.08
N ALA A 387 -19.49 -24.59 7.08
CA ALA A 387 -20.03 -23.24 7.28
C ALA A 387 -19.75 -22.35 6.05
N GLY A 388 -18.55 -22.46 5.47
CA GLY A 388 -18.19 -21.81 4.20
C GLY A 388 -19.05 -22.29 3.01
N THR A 389 -19.31 -23.60 2.90
CA THR A 389 -20.16 -24.16 1.83
C THR A 389 -21.62 -23.72 1.96
N TRP A 390 -22.16 -23.72 3.18
CA TRP A 390 -23.50 -23.20 3.48
C TRP A 390 -23.65 -21.72 3.17
N ASN A 391 -22.65 -20.90 3.49
CA ASN A 391 -22.67 -19.48 3.12
C ASN A 391 -22.53 -19.28 1.62
N PHE A 392 -21.69 -20.06 0.93
CA PHE A 392 -21.62 -20.04 -0.53
C PHE A 392 -22.97 -20.41 -1.18
N TYR A 393 -23.72 -21.37 -0.63
CA TYR A 393 -25.11 -21.66 -1.01
C TYR A 393 -26.04 -20.46 -0.78
N ARG A 394 -26.14 -19.96 0.46
CA ARG A 394 -27.03 -18.84 0.84
C ARG A 394 -26.79 -17.59 0.00
N ASP A 395 -25.53 -17.21 -0.15
CA ASP A 395 -25.05 -16.07 -0.93
C ASP A 395 -25.26 -16.25 -2.45
N SER A 396 -25.31 -17.49 -2.95
CA SER A 396 -25.78 -17.75 -4.33
C SER A 396 -27.27 -17.52 -4.44
N ARG A 397 -28.05 -18.09 -3.52
CA ARG A 397 -29.50 -18.06 -3.55
C ARG A 397 -30.07 -16.66 -3.34
N ILE A 398 -29.46 -15.85 -2.47
CA ILE A 398 -29.78 -14.43 -2.28
C ILE A 398 -29.72 -13.66 -3.61
N VAL A 399 -28.75 -13.95 -4.49
CA VAL A 399 -28.62 -13.29 -5.79
C VAL A 399 -29.69 -13.76 -6.76
N VAL A 400 -30.03 -15.06 -6.76
CA VAL A 400 -31.18 -15.59 -7.54
C VAL A 400 -32.49 -14.94 -7.09
N GLN A 401 -32.74 -14.90 -5.78
CA GLN A 401 -33.93 -14.28 -5.20
C GLN A 401 -33.97 -12.76 -5.45
N ASN A 402 -32.83 -12.07 -5.52
CA ASN A 402 -32.81 -10.67 -5.92
C ASN A 402 -33.21 -10.49 -7.40
N ILE A 403 -32.76 -11.38 -8.29
CA ILE A 403 -33.18 -11.36 -9.71
C ILE A 403 -34.69 -11.67 -9.83
N ILE A 404 -35.21 -12.66 -9.09
CA ILE A 404 -36.66 -12.95 -9.00
C ILE A 404 -37.42 -11.70 -8.54
N LEU A 405 -37.01 -11.08 -7.44
CA LEU A 405 -37.62 -9.86 -6.90
C LEU A 405 -37.68 -8.73 -7.93
N ARG A 406 -36.60 -8.52 -8.70
CA ARG A 406 -36.56 -7.48 -9.73
C ARG A 406 -37.43 -7.82 -10.94
N CYS A 407 -37.50 -9.07 -11.36
CA CYS A 407 -38.41 -9.48 -12.43
C CYS A 407 -39.88 -9.28 -12.02
N LEU A 408 -40.26 -9.73 -10.82
CA LEU A 408 -41.61 -9.55 -10.27
C LEU A 408 -41.99 -8.07 -10.07
N GLN A 409 -41.01 -7.19 -9.82
CA GLN A 409 -41.22 -5.73 -9.71
C GLN A 409 -41.43 -5.01 -11.06
N ILE A 410 -41.10 -5.65 -12.20
CA ILE A 410 -41.24 -5.06 -13.54
C ILE A 410 -42.44 -5.67 -14.29
N LEU A 411 -42.78 -6.94 -14.03
CA LEU A 411 -43.92 -7.60 -14.66
C LEU A 411 -45.26 -6.98 -14.21
N PRO A 412 -46.13 -6.55 -15.15
CA PRO A 412 -47.36 -5.87 -14.81
C PRO A 412 -48.49 -6.85 -14.46
N ASP A 413 -48.58 -7.29 -13.20
CA ASP A 413 -49.81 -7.90 -12.69
C ASP A 413 -50.01 -7.78 -11.17
N GLY A 414 -51.24 -7.50 -10.73
CA GLY A 414 -51.56 -7.15 -9.34
C GLY A 414 -51.48 -8.30 -8.33
N VAL A 415 -51.26 -9.53 -8.80
CA VAL A 415 -51.21 -10.76 -7.96
C VAL A 415 -49.81 -10.99 -7.37
N MET A 416 -48.76 -10.34 -7.90
CA MET A 416 -47.37 -10.62 -7.53
C MET A 416 -46.94 -10.11 -6.14
N LEU A 417 -47.80 -9.37 -5.42
CA LEU A 417 -47.45 -8.75 -4.14
C LEU A 417 -47.08 -9.78 -3.05
N GLU A 418 -47.77 -10.92 -3.01
CA GLU A 418 -47.48 -12.00 -2.07
C GLU A 418 -46.11 -12.63 -2.36
N GLN A 419 -45.85 -13.01 -3.61
CA GLN A 419 -44.56 -13.55 -4.05
C GLN A 419 -43.39 -12.58 -3.83
N ILE A 420 -43.61 -11.27 -4.02
CA ILE A 420 -42.65 -10.22 -3.70
C ILE A 420 -42.32 -10.24 -2.19
N GLN A 421 -43.33 -10.34 -1.32
CA GLN A 421 -43.12 -10.39 0.13
C GLN A 421 -42.46 -11.69 0.58
N GLU A 422 -42.84 -12.85 0.01
CA GLU A 422 -42.16 -14.13 0.24
C GLU A 422 -40.68 -14.07 -0.14
N THR A 423 -40.38 -13.50 -1.32
CA THR A 423 -39.02 -13.30 -1.82
C THR A 423 -38.19 -12.42 -0.88
N ILE A 424 -38.76 -11.32 -0.39
CA ILE A 424 -38.12 -10.44 0.61
C ILE A 424 -37.86 -11.20 1.92
N ASN A 425 -38.87 -11.89 2.46
CA ASN A 425 -38.76 -12.68 3.69
C ASN A 425 -37.68 -13.77 3.58
N LEU A 426 -37.54 -14.40 2.41
CA LEU A 426 -36.52 -15.41 2.13
C LEU A 426 -35.11 -14.79 2.03
N ILE A 427 -34.96 -13.62 1.39
CA ILE A 427 -33.68 -12.89 1.38
C ILE A 427 -33.25 -12.50 2.80
N GLU A 428 -34.17 -11.97 3.62
CA GLU A 428 -33.89 -11.66 5.03
C GLU A 428 -33.52 -12.92 5.83
N THR A 429 -34.21 -14.04 5.60
CA THR A 429 -33.92 -15.32 6.26
C THR A 429 -32.54 -15.84 5.90
N LEU A 430 -32.16 -15.80 4.62
CA LEU A 430 -30.83 -16.21 4.15
C LEU A 430 -29.72 -15.28 4.68
N ALA A 431 -29.99 -13.99 4.82
CA ALA A 431 -29.07 -13.02 5.43
C ALA A 431 -28.90 -13.25 6.95
N LEU A 432 -30.00 -13.47 7.68
CA LEU A 432 -30.00 -13.87 9.10
C LEU A 432 -29.15 -15.13 9.34
N ASP A 433 -29.29 -16.10 8.44
CA ASP A 433 -28.54 -17.35 8.42
C ASP A 433 -27.03 -17.16 8.20
N ILE A 434 -26.62 -16.27 7.28
CA ILE A 434 -25.20 -15.91 7.08
C ILE A 434 -24.66 -15.20 8.35
N CYS A 435 -25.40 -14.23 8.88
CA CYS A 435 -25.03 -13.53 10.12
C CYS A 435 -24.85 -14.49 11.31
N ALA A 436 -25.70 -15.53 11.41
CA ALA A 436 -25.60 -16.58 12.43
C ALA A 436 -24.33 -17.45 12.33
N THR A 437 -23.62 -17.46 11.20
CA THR A 437 -22.34 -18.21 11.08
C THR A 437 -21.13 -17.45 11.63
N VAL A 438 -21.18 -16.11 11.68
CA VAL A 438 -20.03 -15.27 12.02
C VAL A 438 -19.47 -15.58 13.42
N PRO A 439 -20.27 -15.81 14.48
CA PRO A 439 -19.72 -16.13 15.80
C PRO A 439 -19.09 -17.55 15.88
N TYR A 440 -19.52 -18.49 15.03
CA TYR A 440 -18.87 -19.81 14.90
C TYR A 440 -17.55 -19.73 14.12
N ILE A 441 -17.50 -18.87 13.09
CA ILE A 441 -16.30 -18.70 12.25
C ILE A 441 -15.23 -17.82 12.92
N LEU A 442 -15.61 -16.73 13.59
CA LEU A 442 -14.66 -15.79 14.21
C LEU A 442 -14.47 -15.99 15.72
N GLY A 443 -15.33 -16.78 16.37
CA GLY A 443 -15.29 -16.98 17.82
C GLY A 443 -15.33 -15.65 18.58
N SER A 444 -14.45 -15.50 19.57
CA SER A 444 -14.23 -14.27 20.34
C SER A 444 -13.12 -13.36 19.79
N GLN A 445 -12.58 -13.66 18.60
CA GLN A 445 -11.46 -12.91 18.04
C GLN A 445 -11.90 -11.52 17.57
N THR A 446 -11.28 -10.47 18.09
CA THR A 446 -11.54 -9.06 17.71
C THR A 446 -10.31 -8.33 17.17
N MET A 447 -9.16 -9.00 17.14
CA MET A 447 -7.86 -8.44 16.73
C MET A 447 -6.98 -9.50 16.07
N SER A 448 -5.90 -9.05 15.42
CA SER A 448 -4.85 -9.90 14.85
C SER A 448 -4.37 -10.99 15.82
N VAL A 449 -4.04 -12.17 15.28
CA VAL A 449 -3.50 -13.32 16.05
C VAL A 449 -2.03 -13.08 16.42
N HIS A 450 -1.77 -12.02 17.17
CA HIS A 450 -0.60 -11.99 18.04
C HIS A 450 -0.68 -13.20 18.97
N PHE A 451 0.45 -13.87 19.23
CA PHE A 451 0.53 -15.09 20.04
C PHE A 451 0.28 -14.83 21.53
N SER A 452 -0.95 -14.44 21.87
CA SER A 452 -1.43 -14.20 23.22
C SER A 452 -1.75 -15.53 23.93
N PRO A 453 -1.52 -15.65 25.25
CA PRO A 453 -2.03 -16.78 26.04
C PRO A 453 -3.56 -16.81 26.17
N GLN A 454 -4.27 -15.78 25.69
CA GLN A 454 -5.73 -15.76 25.60
C GLN A 454 -6.19 -16.66 24.44
N LYS A 455 -6.66 -17.86 24.77
CA LYS A 455 -7.27 -18.77 23.80
C LYS A 455 -8.54 -18.14 23.22
N ILE A 456 -8.65 -18.03 21.90
CA ILE A 456 -9.90 -17.64 21.23
C ILE A 456 -10.97 -18.69 21.57
N GLU A 457 -12.09 -18.20 22.09
CA GLU A 457 -13.24 -19.02 22.47
C GLU A 457 -14.21 -19.11 21.30
N TYR A 458 -14.91 -20.23 21.19
CA TYR A 458 -15.86 -20.51 20.12
C TYR A 458 -17.15 -21.08 20.72
N PRO A 459 -18.31 -20.88 20.07
CA PRO A 459 -19.57 -21.47 20.49
C PRO A 459 -19.57 -23.00 20.29
N GLU A 460 -20.41 -23.69 21.05
CA GLU A 460 -20.64 -25.13 20.96
C GLU A 460 -22.15 -25.42 20.85
N ALA A 461 -22.53 -26.37 20.01
CA ALA A 461 -23.85 -26.98 19.98
C ALA A 461 -23.81 -28.40 20.55
N ASP A 462 -24.96 -29.03 20.79
CA ASP A 462 -24.98 -30.42 21.20
C ASP A 462 -24.43 -31.34 20.09
N GLY A 463 -23.68 -32.37 20.48
CA GLY A 463 -22.87 -33.21 19.60
C GLY A 463 -21.74 -32.49 18.83
N ARG A 464 -21.68 -31.15 18.80
CA ARG A 464 -20.79 -30.37 17.91
C ARG A 464 -20.04 -29.26 18.66
N ARG A 465 -18.83 -29.59 19.09
CA ARG A 465 -17.84 -28.65 19.64
C ARG A 465 -16.82 -28.25 18.55
N ALA A 466 -16.24 -27.05 18.68
CA ALA A 466 -15.11 -26.64 17.85
C ALA A 466 -13.97 -27.69 17.93
N THR A 467 -13.58 -28.24 16.78
CA THR A 467 -12.58 -29.31 16.71
C THR A 467 -11.17 -28.77 17.01
N ALA A 468 -10.21 -29.64 17.34
CA ALA A 468 -8.84 -29.19 17.64
C ALA A 468 -8.19 -28.34 16.52
N PRO A 469 -8.39 -28.65 15.21
CA PRO A 469 -7.94 -27.77 14.11
C PRO A 469 -8.81 -26.54 13.84
N HIS A 470 -10.08 -26.50 14.30
CA HIS A 470 -10.93 -25.32 14.16
C HIS A 470 -10.28 -24.11 14.83
N TYR A 471 -9.77 -24.26 16.06
CA TYR A 471 -9.18 -23.17 16.82
C TYR A 471 -8.07 -22.40 16.07
N PRO A 472 -7.01 -23.03 15.52
CA PRO A 472 -6.05 -22.33 14.68
C PRO A 472 -6.66 -21.92 13.34
N THR A 473 -7.26 -22.83 12.57
CA THR A 473 -7.67 -22.52 11.18
C THR A 473 -8.64 -21.34 11.11
N ALA A 474 -9.69 -21.36 11.94
CA ALA A 474 -10.71 -20.32 11.97
C ALA A 474 -10.15 -18.95 12.41
N ALA A 475 -9.16 -18.93 13.33
CA ALA A 475 -8.50 -17.70 13.77
C ALA A 475 -7.64 -17.03 12.68
N LEU A 476 -7.22 -17.80 11.68
CA LEU A 476 -6.27 -17.37 10.64
C LEU A 476 -6.98 -17.07 9.31
N VAL A 477 -7.96 -17.89 8.92
CA VAL A 477 -8.68 -17.78 7.63
C VAL A 477 -10.16 -17.42 7.76
N GLY A 478 -10.75 -17.50 8.96
CA GLY A 478 -12.19 -17.28 9.17
C GLY A 478 -12.67 -15.89 8.75
N GLY A 479 -11.85 -14.87 8.97
CA GLY A 479 -12.11 -13.50 8.50
C GLY A 479 -12.21 -13.40 6.97
N TRP A 480 -11.27 -14.03 6.24
CA TRP A 480 -11.32 -14.14 4.77
C TRP A 480 -12.58 -14.89 4.31
N MET A 481 -12.97 -15.97 5.00
CA MET A 481 -14.18 -16.74 4.67
C MET A 481 -15.49 -15.93 4.81
N VAL A 482 -15.63 -15.06 5.82
CA VAL A 482 -16.86 -14.24 5.98
C VAL A 482 -16.82 -12.89 5.23
N SER A 483 -15.62 -12.36 4.93
CA SER A 483 -15.45 -11.00 4.38
C SER A 483 -16.25 -10.75 3.08
N SER A 484 -16.25 -11.72 2.17
CA SER A 484 -16.99 -11.64 0.90
C SER A 484 -18.50 -11.61 1.12
N HIS A 485 -19.04 -12.54 1.91
CA HIS A 485 -20.47 -12.64 2.20
C HIS A 485 -20.99 -11.41 2.96
N LEU A 486 -20.25 -10.91 3.97
CA LEU A 486 -20.59 -9.66 4.67
C LEU A 486 -20.60 -8.46 3.72
N SER A 487 -19.71 -8.44 2.73
CA SER A 487 -19.66 -7.36 1.73
C SER A 487 -20.78 -7.46 0.70
N ASN A 488 -21.23 -8.66 0.35
CA ASN A 488 -22.41 -8.87 -0.50
C ASN A 488 -23.70 -8.45 0.23
N LEU A 489 -23.85 -8.79 1.51
CA LEU A 489 -25.05 -8.44 2.29
C LEU A 489 -25.24 -6.92 2.43
N GLU A 490 -24.17 -6.14 2.59
CA GLU A 490 -24.25 -4.67 2.68
C GLU A 490 -24.81 -4.03 1.38
N LEU A 491 -24.67 -4.69 0.22
CA LEU A 491 -25.19 -4.20 -1.06
C LEU A 491 -26.71 -4.41 -1.22
N LEU A 492 -27.36 -5.18 -0.34
CA LEU A 492 -28.78 -5.55 -0.46
C LEU A 492 -29.72 -4.54 0.21
N CYS A 493 -29.20 -3.51 0.87
CA CYS A 493 -29.99 -2.48 1.57
C CYS A 493 -31.03 -3.06 2.56
N LEU A 494 -30.60 -4.05 3.36
CA LEU A 494 -31.40 -4.69 4.43
C LEU A 494 -31.74 -3.72 5.58
N SER A 495 -32.33 -4.22 6.68
CA SER A 495 -32.65 -3.38 7.85
C SER A 495 -31.44 -2.58 8.36
N GLU A 496 -31.68 -1.36 8.87
CA GLU A 496 -30.62 -0.48 9.37
C GLU A 496 -29.84 -1.11 10.54
N GLU A 497 -30.54 -1.86 11.40
CA GLU A 497 -29.96 -2.67 12.47
C GLU A 497 -28.97 -3.72 11.92
N MET A 498 -29.40 -4.53 10.93
CA MET A 498 -28.55 -5.56 10.34
C MET A 498 -27.36 -4.94 9.60
N ASN A 499 -27.57 -3.88 8.81
CA ASN A 499 -26.49 -3.18 8.12
C ASN A 499 -25.46 -2.57 9.08
N THR A 500 -25.91 -2.03 10.21
CA THR A 500 -25.02 -1.51 11.25
C THR A 500 -24.20 -2.62 11.90
N TRP A 501 -24.81 -3.79 12.15
CA TRP A 501 -24.10 -4.97 12.64
C TRP A 501 -23.12 -5.54 11.60
N ILE A 502 -23.51 -5.61 10.33
CA ILE A 502 -22.64 -6.06 9.22
C ILE A 502 -21.40 -5.17 9.13
N ARG A 503 -21.56 -3.83 9.17
CA ARG A 503 -20.41 -2.89 9.19
C ARG A 503 -19.50 -3.13 10.39
N ALA A 504 -20.06 -3.32 11.58
CA ALA A 504 -19.27 -3.62 12.78
C ALA A 504 -18.48 -4.95 12.65
N GLN A 505 -19.06 -5.99 12.03
CA GLN A 505 -18.35 -7.24 11.77
C GLN A 505 -17.34 -7.13 10.61
N LYS A 506 -17.58 -6.28 9.60
CA LYS A 506 -16.56 -5.96 8.57
C LYS A 506 -15.37 -5.21 9.18
N GLU A 507 -15.62 -4.24 10.04
CA GLU A 507 -14.58 -3.53 10.80
C GLU A 507 -13.81 -4.48 11.73
N ARG A 508 -14.49 -5.40 12.42
CA ARG A 508 -13.86 -6.48 13.20
C ARG A 508 -12.93 -7.35 12.34
N VAL A 509 -13.36 -7.74 11.12
CA VAL A 509 -12.52 -8.50 10.18
C VAL A 509 -11.35 -7.67 9.67
N LEU A 510 -11.53 -6.35 9.47
CA LEU A 510 -10.42 -5.44 9.15
C LEU A 510 -9.41 -5.41 10.30
N GLN A 511 -9.84 -5.25 11.55
CA GLN A 511 -8.99 -5.24 12.75
C GLN A 511 -8.26 -6.58 13.01
N ILE A 512 -8.79 -7.70 12.50
CA ILE A 512 -8.10 -9.00 12.49
C ILE A 512 -6.91 -9.02 11.50
N TYR A 513 -6.99 -8.32 10.37
CA TYR A 513 -5.93 -8.31 9.34
C TYR A 513 -5.10 -7.02 9.26
N THR A 514 -5.48 -5.96 9.99
CA THR A 514 -4.69 -4.71 10.09
C THR A 514 -3.86 -4.68 11.37
N TYR A 515 -2.54 -4.73 11.20
CA TYR A 515 -1.53 -4.93 12.22
C TYR A 515 -1.34 -3.77 13.22
N GLY A 516 -2.29 -3.59 14.12
CA GLY A 516 -2.14 -2.70 15.28
C GLY A 516 -1.70 -1.29 14.91
N GLY A 517 -2.30 -0.72 13.85
CA GLY A 517 -2.33 0.73 13.73
C GLY A 517 -3.14 1.27 14.91
N GLU A 518 -2.72 2.40 15.49
CA GLU A 518 -3.65 3.14 16.35
C GLU A 518 -4.92 3.43 15.53
N PRO A 519 -6.13 3.28 16.12
CA PRO A 519 -7.33 3.67 15.41
C PRO A 519 -7.21 5.14 15.04
N GLN A 520 -7.17 5.44 13.74
CA GLN A 520 -7.22 6.82 13.30
C GLN A 520 -8.51 7.40 13.87
N ARG A 521 -8.39 8.42 14.71
CA ARG A 521 -9.57 9.12 15.24
C ARG A 521 -10.45 9.49 14.05
N PRO A 522 -11.77 9.21 14.09
CA PRO A 522 -12.65 9.64 13.01
C PRO A 522 -12.45 11.16 12.84
N PRO A 523 -12.29 11.66 11.59
CA PRO A 523 -12.17 13.08 11.37
C PRO A 523 -13.40 13.75 11.97
N HIS A 524 -13.20 14.81 12.77
CA HIS A 524 -14.31 15.47 13.44
C HIS A 524 -15.33 15.95 12.40
N HIS A 525 -16.51 15.35 12.42
CA HIS A 525 -17.63 15.76 11.58
C HIS A 525 -18.08 17.17 11.98
N THR A 526 -17.49 18.18 11.34
CA THR A 526 -18.09 19.51 11.24
C THR A 526 -19.28 19.38 10.29
N THR A 527 -20.48 19.44 10.85
CA THR A 527 -21.74 19.15 10.15
C THR A 527 -22.03 20.17 9.05
N THR A 528 -21.58 19.89 7.83
CA THR A 528 -21.90 20.66 6.61
C THR A 528 -22.82 19.84 5.72
N THR A 529 -24.12 20.00 5.94
CA THR A 529 -25.20 19.22 5.30
C THR A 529 -25.37 19.56 3.82
N THR A 530 -24.46 19.08 2.97
CA THR A 530 -24.49 19.30 1.52
C THR A 530 -25.30 18.21 0.83
N THR A 531 -26.62 18.36 0.84
CA THR A 531 -27.60 17.38 0.32
C THR A 531 -27.59 17.30 -1.21
N THR A 532 -26.60 16.58 -1.76
CA THR A 532 -26.47 16.37 -3.21
C THR A 532 -27.46 15.30 -3.68
N LYS A 533 -28.74 15.67 -3.85
CA LYS A 533 -29.70 14.84 -4.57
C LYS A 533 -29.24 14.69 -6.01
N MET A 534 -29.08 13.45 -6.50
CA MET A 534 -28.95 13.20 -7.93
C MET A 534 -30.28 13.49 -8.62
N LEU A 535 -30.22 14.18 -9.76
CA LEU A 535 -31.36 14.45 -10.62
C LEU A 535 -31.53 13.31 -11.63
N PHE A 536 -32.73 12.75 -11.76
CA PHE A 536 -33.33 12.39 -13.04
C PHE A 536 -34.85 12.17 -12.89
N SER A 537 -35.57 12.24 -14.01
CA SER A 537 -37.00 12.58 -14.13
C SER A 537 -37.34 14.01 -13.67
N SER A 538 -38.25 14.75 -14.31
CA SER A 538 -39.11 14.41 -15.46
C SER A 538 -39.11 15.52 -16.52
N LEU A 539 -39.25 15.12 -17.79
CA LEU A 539 -39.67 15.98 -18.89
C LEU A 539 -41.15 15.68 -19.16
N PHE A 540 -42.07 16.53 -18.74
CA PHE A 540 -43.39 16.73 -19.37
C PHE A 540 -43.99 18.08 -18.96
N SER A 541 -45.06 18.49 -19.64
CA SER A 541 -45.35 19.91 -19.88
C SER A 541 -46.41 20.54 -18.97
N SER A 542 -46.41 21.88 -19.01
CA SER A 542 -47.59 22.78 -19.02
C SER A 542 -48.24 23.20 -17.69
N SER A 543 -48.65 24.48 -17.68
CA SER A 543 -49.67 25.13 -16.83
C SER A 543 -49.47 25.15 -15.31
N SER A 544 -49.88 26.19 -14.58
CA SER A 544 -50.25 27.59 -14.93
C SER A 544 -50.36 28.38 -13.62
N SER A 545 -50.65 29.69 -13.70
CA SER A 545 -51.33 30.50 -12.65
C SER A 545 -50.71 30.52 -11.23
N SER A 546 -50.16 31.64 -10.73
CA SER A 546 -50.87 32.87 -10.32
C SER A 546 -51.91 32.62 -9.20
N SER A 547 -51.99 33.38 -8.10
CA SER A 547 -51.28 34.61 -7.72
C SER A 547 -51.64 35.04 -6.28
N THR A 548 -51.05 36.15 -5.81
CA THR A 548 -51.57 37.04 -4.73
C THR A 548 -51.54 36.46 -3.30
N THR A 549 -51.43 37.27 -2.23
CA THR A 549 -51.76 38.70 -2.06
C THR A 549 -50.63 39.62 -1.59
N THR A 550 -50.47 40.73 -2.33
CA THR A 550 -49.99 42.07 -1.92
C THR A 550 -51.07 42.81 -1.04
N PRO A 551 -50.96 44.08 -0.56
CA PRO A 551 -50.22 45.23 -1.13
C PRO A 551 -49.61 46.32 -0.21
N GLN A 552 -48.91 47.28 -0.85
CA GLN A 552 -48.73 48.72 -0.50
C GLN A 552 -48.04 49.09 0.86
N GLU A 553 -47.40 50.26 1.06
CA GLU A 553 -47.25 51.46 0.21
C GLU A 553 -45.90 52.22 0.44
N THR A 554 -45.56 53.15 -0.47
CA THR A 554 -44.55 54.23 -0.32
C THR A 554 -45.27 55.58 -0.10
N PRO A 555 -44.65 56.78 0.10
CA PRO A 555 -43.23 57.19 0.00
C PRO A 555 -42.72 58.11 1.15
N SER A 556 -41.49 58.67 1.03
CA SER A 556 -41.09 60.08 1.35
C SER A 556 -39.55 60.24 1.39
N SER A 557 -39.03 61.46 1.67
CA SER A 557 -37.73 61.94 1.15
C SER A 557 -36.75 62.62 2.14
N THR A 558 -35.52 62.84 1.66
CA THR A 558 -34.32 63.49 2.23
C THR A 558 -34.51 64.95 2.74
N PRO A 559 -33.55 65.51 3.52
CA PRO A 559 -32.62 66.51 2.91
C PRO A 559 -31.20 66.68 3.57
N THR A 560 -30.26 67.29 2.82
CA THR A 560 -29.06 68.13 3.21
C THR A 560 -28.00 67.61 4.23
N THR A 561 -26.67 67.83 4.16
CA THR A 561 -25.73 68.79 3.50
C THR A 561 -25.30 70.00 4.35
N SER A 562 -24.02 70.01 4.77
CA SER A 562 -23.20 71.13 5.34
C SER A 562 -21.74 70.65 5.55
N GLU A 563 -20.77 71.40 6.13
CA GLU A 563 -20.03 72.54 5.55
C GLU A 563 -18.59 72.66 6.13
N PRO A 564 -17.61 73.29 5.43
CA PRO A 564 -16.22 73.51 5.89
C PRO A 564 -15.94 74.95 6.40
N PRO A 565 -14.73 75.25 6.93
CA PRO A 565 -13.97 76.39 6.38
C PRO A 565 -12.42 76.22 6.37
N THR A 566 -11.69 77.27 5.96
CA THR A 566 -10.25 77.26 5.58
C THR A 566 -9.47 78.48 6.12
N THR A 567 -8.18 78.33 6.46
CA THR A 567 -7.05 79.29 6.23
C THR A 567 -5.73 78.63 6.67
N THR A 568 -4.52 78.77 6.11
CA THR A 568 -3.80 79.69 5.19
C THR A 568 -2.74 80.57 5.89
N MET A 569 -1.45 80.35 5.57
CA MET A 569 -0.31 81.28 5.73
C MET A 569 0.75 81.04 4.62
N THR A 570 1.83 81.84 4.57
CA THR A 570 2.27 82.43 3.28
C THR A 570 3.78 82.37 2.98
N ARG A 571 4.12 81.92 1.75
CA ARG A 571 5.30 82.27 0.89
C ARG A 571 6.71 82.38 1.48
N SER A 572 7.65 81.62 0.90
CA SER A 572 9.06 82.03 0.63
C SER A 572 9.65 81.23 -0.55
N PRO A 573 10.58 81.77 -1.38
CA PRO A 573 11.06 81.09 -2.59
C PRO A 573 12.57 80.74 -2.56
N SER A 574 12.96 79.69 -1.85
CA SER A 574 14.26 79.01 -2.00
C SER A 574 14.27 77.67 -1.26
N ASP A 575 14.41 76.56 -2.00
CA ASP A 575 15.47 75.57 -1.81
C ASP A 575 15.22 74.33 -2.66
N GLU A 576 16.26 73.92 -3.39
CA GLU A 576 16.27 72.72 -4.23
C GLU A 576 16.47 71.48 -3.35
N PHE A 577 15.43 71.08 -2.60
CA PHE A 577 15.48 69.86 -1.80
C PHE A 577 15.36 68.61 -2.69
N ASN A 578 16.44 68.34 -3.42
CA ASN A 578 16.71 67.05 -4.05
C ASN A 578 16.89 66.02 -2.92
N PRO A 579 15.92 65.11 -2.66
CA PRO A 579 16.18 64.03 -1.72
C PRO A 579 17.29 63.16 -2.33
N PRO A 580 18.41 62.90 -1.63
CA PRO A 580 19.45 62.05 -2.19
C PRO A 580 18.83 60.68 -2.49
N LEU A 581 18.94 60.24 -3.75
CA LEU A 581 18.55 58.90 -4.17
C LEU A 581 19.15 57.90 -3.16
N PRO A 582 18.36 56.94 -2.63
CA PRO A 582 18.82 56.09 -1.54
C PRO A 582 20.12 55.41 -1.96
N ALA A 583 21.16 55.49 -1.11
CA ALA A 583 22.50 55.06 -1.45
C ALA A 583 22.56 53.53 -1.68
N LEU A 584 22.27 53.13 -2.92
CA LEU A 584 22.27 51.73 -3.39
C LEU A 584 23.63 51.06 -3.17
N TRP A 585 24.70 51.87 -3.14
CA TRP A 585 26.06 51.46 -2.88
C TRP A 585 26.45 51.86 -1.45
N THR A 586 26.51 50.85 -0.59
CA THR A 586 27.02 50.91 0.79
C THR A 586 28.13 49.87 0.94
N PRO A 587 29.16 50.10 1.77
CA PRO A 587 30.37 49.27 1.80
C PRO A 587 30.07 47.77 1.88
N LYS A 588 30.84 46.98 1.12
CA LYS A 588 30.62 45.54 0.82
C LYS A 588 29.38 45.29 -0.05
N THR A 589 29.11 46.16 -1.02
CA THR A 589 27.96 46.03 -1.94
C THR A 589 28.10 44.80 -2.83
N ASN A 590 29.32 44.53 -3.30
CA ASN A 590 29.68 43.31 -4.03
C ASN A 590 29.35 42.03 -3.25
N LEU A 591 29.72 41.95 -1.98
CA LEU A 591 29.42 40.82 -1.10
C LEU A 591 27.91 40.69 -0.82
N LYS A 592 27.18 41.81 -0.67
CA LYS A 592 25.70 41.79 -0.54
C LYS A 592 25.04 41.25 -1.81
N LEU A 593 25.52 41.64 -3.00
CA LEU A 593 25.02 41.16 -4.28
C LEU A 593 25.33 39.68 -4.50
N LEU A 594 26.54 39.23 -4.15
CA LEU A 594 26.96 37.82 -4.19
C LEU A 594 26.13 36.95 -3.24
N LEU A 595 26.00 37.34 -1.96
CA LEU A 595 25.23 36.58 -0.97
C LEU A 595 23.73 36.59 -1.28
N GLY A 596 23.20 37.71 -1.77
CA GLY A 596 21.82 37.81 -2.27
C GLY A 596 21.59 36.91 -3.48
N GLY A 597 22.47 36.95 -4.47
CA GLY A 597 22.44 36.07 -5.65
C GLY A 597 22.49 34.60 -5.26
N LEU A 598 23.39 34.21 -4.35
CA LEU A 598 23.49 32.84 -3.82
C LEU A 598 22.21 32.39 -3.07
N ALA A 599 21.60 33.27 -2.29
CA ALA A 599 20.34 33.00 -1.59
C ALA A 599 19.17 32.82 -2.59
N PHE A 600 19.06 33.69 -3.60
CA PHE A 600 18.05 33.55 -4.65
C PHE A 600 18.30 32.33 -5.55
N PHE A 601 19.56 32.00 -5.84
CA PHE A 601 19.92 30.84 -6.67
C PHE A 601 19.61 29.52 -5.95
N THR A 602 19.94 29.42 -4.66
CA THR A 602 19.57 28.25 -3.85
C THR A 602 18.05 28.12 -3.67
N PHE A 603 17.32 29.23 -3.52
CA PHE A 603 15.85 29.23 -3.55
C PHE A 603 15.26 28.85 -4.91
N SER A 604 15.87 29.27 -6.02
CA SER A 604 15.44 28.94 -7.38
C SER A 604 15.68 27.46 -7.70
N ILE A 605 16.82 26.90 -7.32
CA ILE A 605 17.10 25.47 -7.37
C ILE A 605 16.10 24.68 -6.52
N TYR A 606 15.83 25.11 -5.28
CA TYR A 606 14.83 24.47 -4.42
C TYR A 606 13.43 24.46 -5.06
N SER A 607 13.00 25.61 -5.59
CA SER A 607 11.70 25.77 -6.23
C SER A 607 11.58 24.94 -7.50
N THR A 608 12.61 24.92 -8.34
CA THR A 608 12.71 24.09 -9.55
C THR A 608 12.66 22.61 -9.20
N ARG A 609 13.43 22.16 -8.20
CA ARG A 609 13.44 20.77 -7.70
C ARG A 609 12.09 20.37 -7.09
N ARG A 610 11.41 21.28 -6.39
CA ARG A 610 10.07 21.07 -5.84
C ARG A 610 9.02 20.93 -6.95
N ALA A 611 9.08 21.77 -7.99
CA ALA A 611 8.21 21.68 -9.16
C ALA A 611 8.43 20.38 -9.94
N MET A 612 9.69 20.02 -10.23
CA MET A 612 10.05 18.75 -10.87
C MET A 612 9.59 17.54 -10.05
N ASN A 613 9.82 17.52 -8.73
CA ASN A 613 9.33 16.43 -7.87
C ASN A 613 7.79 16.33 -7.90
N ARG A 614 7.06 17.45 -7.92
CA ARG A 614 5.59 17.46 -8.02
C ARG A 614 5.13 16.88 -9.36
N LYS A 615 5.76 17.25 -10.48
CA LYS A 615 5.47 16.69 -11.81
C LYS A 615 5.86 15.21 -11.91
N PHE A 616 7.00 14.80 -11.37
CA PHE A 616 7.44 13.41 -11.31
C PHE A 616 6.44 12.54 -10.54
N LEU A 617 6.04 12.96 -9.33
CA LEU A 617 5.02 12.27 -8.53
C LEU A 617 3.64 12.22 -9.21
N ALA A 618 3.30 13.20 -10.05
CA ALA A 618 2.08 13.16 -10.88
C ALA A 618 2.22 12.28 -12.14
N SER A 619 3.45 12.10 -12.66
CA SER A 619 3.73 11.20 -13.81
C SER A 619 3.82 9.73 -13.42
N ILE A 620 4.13 9.43 -12.15
CA ILE A 620 3.98 8.09 -11.59
C ILE A 620 2.49 7.73 -11.59
N PRO A 621 2.09 6.59 -12.19
CA PRO A 621 0.69 6.18 -12.16
C PRO A 621 0.26 5.84 -10.73
N PRO A 622 -0.97 6.23 -10.30
CA PRO A 622 -1.53 5.73 -9.06
C PRO A 622 -1.66 4.20 -9.13
N TYR A 623 -1.48 3.55 -7.98
CA TYR A 623 -1.16 2.12 -7.88
C TYR A 623 -2.13 1.25 -8.72
N TYR A 624 -1.56 0.38 -9.56
CA TYR A 624 -2.22 -0.45 -10.58
C TYR A 624 -2.89 0.26 -11.79
N THR A 625 -2.59 1.53 -12.09
CA THR A 625 -2.93 2.10 -13.42
C THR A 625 -1.80 1.80 -14.40
N SER A 626 -2.10 1.21 -15.57
CA SER A 626 -1.06 0.99 -16.59
C SER A 626 -0.63 2.32 -17.22
N SER A 627 0.62 2.41 -17.68
CA SER A 627 1.16 3.63 -18.31
C SER A 627 0.37 4.09 -19.55
N VAL A 628 -0.36 3.19 -20.22
CA VAL A 628 -1.22 3.50 -21.37
C VAL A 628 -2.50 4.26 -20.95
N TYR A 629 -2.95 4.07 -19.71
CA TYR A 629 -4.19 4.66 -19.17
C TYR A 629 -3.95 5.79 -18.16
N HIS A 630 -2.71 6.00 -17.70
CA HIS A 630 -2.38 7.12 -16.83
C HIS A 630 -2.15 8.40 -17.64
N LYS A 631 -3.20 9.23 -17.73
CA LYS A 631 -3.14 10.56 -18.34
C LYS A 631 -3.27 11.63 -17.23
N PRO A 632 -2.16 12.12 -16.66
CA PRO A 632 -2.22 13.26 -15.75
C PRO A 632 -2.80 14.49 -16.46
N ASN A 633 -3.52 15.35 -15.73
CA ASN A 633 -4.14 16.54 -16.30
C ASN A 633 -3.07 17.60 -16.60
N VAL A 634 -2.69 17.71 -17.88
CA VAL A 634 -1.64 18.60 -18.40
C VAL A 634 -2.28 19.77 -19.14
N SER A 635 -2.11 20.98 -18.60
CA SER A 635 -2.46 22.22 -19.31
C SER A 635 -1.20 22.80 -19.94
N GLY A 636 -0.94 22.49 -21.21
CA GLY A 636 0.32 22.81 -21.89
C GLY A 636 0.73 24.28 -21.80
N GLY A 637 -0.21 25.22 -21.91
CA GLY A 637 0.05 26.65 -21.76
C GLY A 637 0.47 27.05 -20.34
N ALA A 638 -0.18 26.49 -19.31
CA ALA A 638 0.18 26.76 -17.92
C ALA A 638 1.52 26.11 -17.53
N GLU A 639 1.84 24.94 -18.07
CA GLU A 639 3.11 24.26 -17.84
C GLU A 639 4.28 24.94 -18.55
N ALA A 640 4.07 25.41 -19.79
CA ALA A 640 5.07 26.23 -20.49
C ALA A 640 5.35 27.55 -19.73
N PHE A 641 4.31 28.18 -19.18
CA PHE A 641 4.44 29.40 -18.37
C PHE A 641 5.19 29.14 -17.05
N GLU A 642 4.87 28.06 -16.32
CA GLU A 642 5.58 27.63 -15.11
C GLU A 642 7.06 27.32 -15.40
N ALA A 643 7.34 26.59 -16.48
CA ALA A 643 8.70 26.28 -16.91
C ALA A 643 9.51 27.53 -17.31
N LEU A 644 8.90 28.45 -18.06
CA LEU A 644 9.53 29.72 -18.44
C LEU A 644 9.88 30.58 -17.22
N HIS A 645 9.00 30.64 -16.21
CA HIS A 645 9.27 31.40 -14.98
C HIS A 645 10.40 30.76 -14.15
N LEU A 646 10.40 29.43 -14.00
CA LEU A 646 11.49 28.73 -13.32
C LEU A 646 12.82 28.90 -14.06
N ALA A 647 12.84 28.80 -15.39
CA ALA A 647 14.03 29.07 -16.20
C ALA A 647 14.53 30.51 -16.02
N THR A 648 13.63 31.50 -16.08
CA THR A 648 13.94 32.92 -15.89
C THR A 648 14.51 33.19 -14.50
N MET A 649 13.92 32.64 -13.44
CA MET A 649 14.46 32.76 -12.08
C MET A 649 15.84 32.12 -11.92
N ASN A 650 16.06 30.94 -12.52
CA ASN A 650 17.37 30.27 -12.47
C ASN A 650 18.45 31.10 -13.21
N VAL A 651 18.15 31.64 -14.39
CA VAL A 651 19.08 32.46 -15.18
C VAL A 651 19.37 33.80 -14.47
N LEU A 652 18.34 34.51 -14.00
CA LEU A 652 18.53 35.79 -13.30
C LEU A 652 19.31 35.63 -11.99
N SER A 653 19.00 34.61 -11.18
CA SER A 653 19.70 34.39 -9.92
C SER A 653 21.14 33.90 -10.12
N PHE A 654 21.40 33.07 -11.14
CA PHE A 654 22.77 32.74 -11.56
C PHE A 654 23.53 33.98 -12.05
N GLY A 655 22.89 34.83 -12.85
CA GLY A 655 23.48 36.09 -13.32
C GLY A 655 23.82 37.05 -12.17
N MET A 656 22.92 37.23 -11.20
CA MET A 656 23.18 38.03 -10.00
C MET A 656 24.32 37.45 -9.15
N MET A 657 24.37 36.13 -8.97
CA MET A 657 25.44 35.44 -8.25
C MET A 657 26.79 35.58 -8.97
N GLY A 658 26.82 35.43 -10.30
CA GLY A 658 28.02 35.56 -11.13
C GLY A 658 28.55 37.00 -11.17
N ALA A 659 27.67 37.98 -11.40
CA ALA A 659 28.03 39.40 -11.40
C ALA A 659 28.49 39.86 -10.00
N GLY A 660 27.80 39.45 -8.93
CA GLY A 660 28.23 39.68 -7.56
C GLY A 660 29.58 39.03 -7.24
N GLY A 661 29.82 37.81 -7.75
CA GLY A 661 31.09 37.10 -7.63
C GLY A 661 32.24 37.81 -8.35
N LEU A 662 32.02 38.31 -9.56
CA LEU A 662 33.01 39.06 -10.33
C LEU A 662 33.35 40.41 -9.66
N LEU A 663 32.33 41.18 -9.26
CA LEU A 663 32.51 42.44 -8.52
C LEU A 663 33.15 42.23 -7.15
N TYR A 664 33.00 41.05 -6.54
CA TYR A 664 33.68 40.68 -5.30
C TYR A 664 35.15 40.30 -5.55
N ALA A 665 35.43 39.52 -6.59
CA ALA A 665 36.79 39.12 -6.97
C ALA A 665 37.68 40.31 -7.42
N LEU A 666 37.07 41.35 -7.99
CA LEU A 666 37.73 42.59 -8.41
C LEU A 666 37.67 43.72 -7.36
N ASP A 667 37.07 43.46 -6.19
CA ASP A 667 36.75 44.40 -5.09
C ASP A 667 36.08 45.72 -5.52
N ILE A 668 35.21 45.66 -6.54
CA ILE A 668 34.46 46.81 -7.04
C ILE A 668 33.24 47.04 -6.14
N ASN A 669 33.29 48.05 -5.28
CA ASN A 669 32.22 48.41 -4.33
C ASN A 669 31.39 49.61 -4.80
N GLY A 670 31.66 50.17 -5.99
CA GLY A 670 30.91 51.28 -6.56
C GLY A 670 31.34 51.63 -7.99
N VAL A 671 30.67 52.62 -8.59
CA VAL A 671 30.99 53.12 -9.95
C VAL A 671 32.39 53.74 -9.98
N GLU A 672 32.80 54.37 -8.88
CA GLU A 672 34.11 54.99 -8.68
C GLU A 672 35.24 53.95 -8.67
N ASP A 673 35.01 52.77 -8.06
CA ASP A 673 35.96 51.66 -8.10
C ASP A 673 36.02 51.05 -9.51
N MET A 674 34.90 50.96 -10.23
CA MET A 674 34.90 50.51 -11.62
C MET A 674 35.68 51.48 -12.53
N ARG A 675 35.48 52.80 -12.37
CA ARG A 675 36.31 53.82 -13.05
C ARG A 675 37.77 53.76 -12.61
N ARG A 676 38.08 53.28 -11.41
CA ARG A 676 39.46 53.07 -10.94
C ARG A 676 40.09 51.83 -11.55
N PHE A 677 39.35 50.73 -11.65
CA PHE A 677 39.78 49.49 -12.30
C PHE A 677 40.06 49.69 -13.79
N VAL A 678 39.13 50.33 -14.52
CA VAL A 678 39.32 50.66 -15.96
C VAL A 678 40.52 51.57 -16.17
N ARG A 679 40.66 52.65 -15.38
CA ARG A 679 41.84 53.53 -15.47
C ARG A 679 43.13 52.82 -15.07
N LYS A 680 43.10 51.84 -14.17
CA LYS A 680 44.29 51.04 -13.84
C LYS A 680 44.68 50.14 -15.01
N GLY A 681 43.72 49.47 -15.66
CA GLY A 681 43.96 48.69 -16.88
C GLY A 681 44.49 49.52 -18.06
N MET A 682 44.05 50.78 -18.17
CA MET A 682 44.50 51.70 -19.23
C MET A 682 45.83 52.44 -18.93
N VAL A 683 46.34 52.41 -17.69
CA VAL A 683 47.53 53.19 -17.28
C VAL A 683 48.69 52.33 -16.76
N GLU A 684 48.41 51.15 -16.19
CA GLU A 684 49.45 50.18 -15.76
C GLU A 684 49.52 48.97 -16.71
N GLY A 685 49.17 49.16 -17.98
CA GLY A 685 49.38 48.19 -19.05
C GLY A 685 50.84 48.13 -19.49
N ASP A 686 51.66 47.37 -18.75
CA ASP A 686 53.04 47.08 -19.14
C ASP A 686 53.11 46.41 -20.52
N GLY A 687 54.14 46.73 -21.31
CA GLY A 687 54.11 46.71 -22.78
C GLY A 687 54.22 45.34 -23.46
N ALA A 688 53.57 44.29 -22.93
CA ALA A 688 53.94 42.90 -23.19
C ALA A 688 52.82 41.95 -23.68
N LEU A 689 51.62 42.42 -24.08
CA LEU A 689 50.61 41.53 -24.69
C LEU A 689 49.58 42.16 -25.65
N MET A 690 50.01 43.12 -26.48
CA MET A 690 49.13 43.68 -27.54
C MET A 690 48.93 42.70 -28.72
N ARG A 691 47.73 42.15 -28.86
CA ARG A 691 47.27 41.46 -30.08
C ARG A 691 45.88 41.96 -30.50
N GLY A 692 45.55 41.84 -31.79
CA GLY A 692 44.45 42.60 -32.42
C GLY A 692 43.03 42.32 -31.91
N GLU A 693 42.82 41.30 -31.07
CA GLU A 693 41.51 40.92 -30.52
C GLU A 693 41.00 41.95 -29.49
N ASP A 694 41.90 42.58 -28.72
CA ASP A 694 41.53 43.55 -27.67
C ASP A 694 40.86 44.82 -28.23
N LYS A 695 41.12 45.19 -29.49
CA LYS A 695 40.44 46.33 -30.13
C LYS A 695 39.00 46.04 -30.56
N GLU A 696 38.60 44.78 -30.63
CA GLU A 696 37.21 44.38 -30.80
C GLU A 696 36.55 44.30 -29.42
N LEU A 697 37.24 43.70 -28.44
CA LEU A 697 36.80 43.62 -27.05
C LEU A 697 36.56 45.01 -26.41
N GLU A 698 37.45 45.98 -26.64
CA GLU A 698 37.25 47.37 -26.20
C GLU A 698 35.95 47.96 -26.78
N ARG A 699 35.64 47.71 -28.06
CA ARG A 699 34.42 48.20 -28.71
C ARG A 699 33.17 47.47 -28.21
N GLU A 700 33.25 46.18 -27.90
CA GLU A 700 32.17 45.44 -27.25
C GLU A 700 31.93 45.96 -25.82
N VAL A 701 32.98 46.25 -25.05
CA VAL A 701 32.89 46.83 -23.70
C VAL A 701 32.35 48.26 -23.75
N GLU A 702 32.81 49.11 -24.66
CA GLU A 702 32.29 50.47 -24.87
C GLU A 702 30.81 50.45 -25.26
N GLY A 703 30.42 49.61 -26.22
CA GLY A 703 29.03 49.43 -26.63
C GLY A 703 28.14 48.81 -25.55
N TRP A 704 28.68 47.92 -24.70
CA TRP A 704 27.97 47.38 -23.54
C TRP A 704 27.78 48.44 -22.46
N VAL A 705 28.82 49.24 -22.16
CA VAL A 705 28.74 50.38 -21.22
C VAL A 705 27.71 51.40 -21.69
N GLU A 706 27.71 51.77 -22.97
CA GLU A 706 26.73 52.73 -23.49
C GLU A 706 25.29 52.20 -23.40
N LYS A 707 25.10 50.90 -23.70
CA LYS A 707 23.79 50.23 -23.68
C LYS A 707 23.24 49.95 -22.28
N VAL A 708 24.10 49.81 -21.27
CA VAL A 708 23.72 49.45 -19.88
C VAL A 708 23.75 50.65 -18.93
N LEU A 709 24.65 51.62 -19.14
CA LEU A 709 24.84 52.81 -18.28
C LEU A 709 24.45 54.13 -18.99
N GLY A 710 24.12 54.09 -20.28
CA GLY A 710 23.56 55.19 -21.07
C GLY A 710 24.61 56.05 -21.80
N GLU A 711 24.19 56.64 -22.93
CA GLU A 711 25.03 57.45 -23.83
C GLU A 711 25.98 58.44 -23.13
N LYS A 712 25.50 59.10 -22.06
CA LYS A 712 26.28 60.11 -21.35
C LYS A 712 27.56 59.54 -20.75
N PHE A 713 27.55 58.27 -20.29
CA PHE A 713 28.74 57.60 -19.77
C PHE A 713 29.69 57.14 -20.89
N GLY A 714 29.16 56.64 -22.02
CA GLY A 714 29.99 56.29 -23.19
C GLY A 714 30.74 57.50 -23.74
N LYS A 715 30.04 58.63 -23.88
CA LYS A 715 30.59 59.90 -24.36
C LYS A 715 31.58 60.55 -23.38
N GLU A 716 31.49 60.25 -22.08
CA GLU A 716 32.49 60.65 -21.07
C GLU A 716 33.75 59.75 -21.14
N LEU A 717 33.57 58.43 -21.31
CA LEU A 717 34.66 57.45 -21.45
C LEU A 717 35.52 57.74 -22.70
N GLN A 718 34.87 58.01 -23.83
CA GLN A 718 35.57 58.36 -25.07
C GLN A 718 36.35 59.68 -24.95
N ARG A 719 35.87 60.65 -24.15
CA ARG A 719 36.60 61.88 -23.81
C ARG A 719 37.80 61.66 -22.89
N GLU A 720 37.78 60.71 -21.95
CA GLU A 720 39.00 60.31 -21.22
C GLU A 720 40.00 59.61 -22.17
N LYS A 721 39.52 58.81 -23.14
CA LYS A 721 40.36 58.16 -24.18
C LYS A 721 41.04 59.19 -25.10
N GLU A 722 40.31 60.21 -25.55
CA GLU A 722 40.87 61.34 -26.30
C GLU A 722 41.87 62.16 -25.47
N ARG A 723 41.59 62.44 -24.19
CA ARG A 723 42.50 63.17 -23.30
C ARG A 723 43.79 62.41 -23.01
N SER A 724 43.72 61.10 -22.78
CA SER A 724 44.90 60.27 -22.54
C SER A 724 45.77 60.12 -23.79
N ALA A 725 45.15 59.95 -24.97
CA ALA A 725 45.86 59.98 -26.25
C ALA A 725 46.54 61.35 -26.50
N ALA A 726 45.84 62.46 -26.24
CA ALA A 726 46.41 63.80 -26.36
C ALA A 726 47.56 64.06 -25.36
N ALA A 727 47.46 63.54 -24.13
CA ALA A 727 48.54 63.64 -23.13
C ALA A 727 49.78 62.81 -23.54
N ALA A 728 49.57 61.60 -24.10
CA ALA A 728 50.67 60.79 -24.62
C ALA A 728 51.35 61.45 -25.85
N ALA A 729 50.57 62.02 -26.77
CA ALA A 729 51.10 62.77 -27.90
C ALA A 729 51.86 64.04 -27.47
N ALA A 730 51.38 64.75 -26.44
CA ALA A 730 52.07 65.91 -25.86
C ALA A 730 53.38 65.51 -25.14
N ALA A 731 53.42 64.34 -24.49
CA ALA A 731 54.65 63.80 -23.90
C ALA A 731 55.69 63.43 -24.97
N ALA A 732 55.26 62.80 -26.08
CA ALA A 732 56.13 62.47 -27.21
C ALA A 732 56.69 63.74 -27.90
N ALA A 733 55.83 64.70 -28.25
CA ALA A 733 56.23 65.98 -28.84
C ALA A 733 57.07 66.87 -27.88
N GLY A 734 57.03 66.59 -26.58
CA GLY A 734 57.91 67.20 -25.57
C GLY A 734 59.33 66.59 -25.54
N ALA A 735 59.52 65.38 -26.07
CA ALA A 735 60.83 64.74 -26.17
C ALA A 735 61.61 65.20 -27.42
N GLU A 736 60.96 65.29 -28.58
CA GLU A 736 61.56 65.75 -29.87
C GLU A 736 61.95 67.25 -29.89
N LYS A 737 61.84 67.96 -28.77
CA LYS A 737 62.33 69.33 -28.59
C LYS A 737 63.47 69.45 -27.56
N LYS A 738 64.15 68.33 -27.28
CA LYS A 738 65.35 68.23 -26.45
C LYS A 738 66.42 67.30 -27.06
N GLU A 739 66.68 67.48 -28.35
CA GLU A 739 67.96 67.16 -29.03
C GLU A 739 68.55 68.45 -29.60
#